data_AF-A0A3R8L7B1-F1
#
_entry.id   AF-A0A3R8L7B1-F1
#
_cell.length_a   1.000
_cell.length_b   1.000
_cell.length_c   1.000
_cell.angle_alpha   90.00
_cell.angle_beta   90.00
_cell.angle_gamma   90.00
#
_symmetry.space_group_name_H-M   'P 1'
#
loop_
_entity.id
_entity.type
_entity.pdbx_description
1 polymer ?
#
loop_
_entity_poly.entity_id
_entity_poly.type
_entity_poly.pdbx_seq_one_letter_code
_entity_poly.pdbx_strand_id
1 'polypeptide(L)'
;MTSMLFPIRALRILRTLAFVAVMPVSFSPLFAQASPERPTRQNVVVIEPEHFSLLGPWSSRRGGFIQTSGRRGVAFGGFEVPKDGVWHVWTLTRDFAENSPGSRHFRIKINDTSATTLSGTHRREGWYWERVLTLPLSAGQHILEIEDLGKTYARLDAVLLTTTGLDPNTPALGKGAAAFRRRHAAKLFTEPTRIYAGARVPEAAVAPPDVSPYAPPAAVLKNPDTVLSFRVVRAADGSPRIHREASLPSVASAIPLGVEPLLVLHSAKKPRMDNSGFYPTWESATPAQWRLGDRVFSPPADFRDPYASGILRRLHPVAAHQITPDRVVVTYRETSLPADLPGGLGGLSRPLEAALTWTLPPRGHAARLDVSFRAPQAAWYSLAFGAGRILTADEIHAVQLPPLFQFRRVVDTPLMVMSSQTPHPLALVETRLPGTQTSITTGVISPPDTLLPAQSSGRPDWFRNDNSAYGFTLTTSDGNVQPVIFTPLMGFADSFVPDGGALNRSWWTITSPGPWADAMREADLSLFGLRDYREPWKHSLTDQALNIIELMRDDEASGWDERLKGPLNIESPDMVTHASPLTLFSAARLTRDEDFFRRRALPALEFLLTRPSFHFSLKAHGSHYLGKDDAALNFERRPYSSVVWQGLDDQLGAGLNPWLSSGYAFPGDRPRNVRRHPKRAAEWSDLLALHRHSPSEALLAEIRAAADAWIVERFAPDQTQHPGVGPFYNAGEFYPFWWDLLDLYELTGEPRYRDAATRGAEFTVAGLWVAPSIPAPGEQTTLYPGNKSGGTHHTWYLPDGTVGRRGWPKTSRLVFGGWQTHTFSIPQKDIPAWVVSPVGLGLEQPSSYVRAGGSGGSYSNILLSTWAADLLRLHGATGDDYWRTFARNTLIGRGASYPGYYLADHIDLMHDPDYVRGGPDLTSFYWHHIPVHLGMVLDYLFTDIEVRTGSAVRFPWSKQQGYVWFSLRTYGGAPGRVLDDADCWPWLNRDAFRVGTHKVDFLGARSHEKFHLILLNQAQGGVTAPIQIDVSAVGLASRRARLTTANGASTITLDADGRAAVELPKDAWAVLTFDAKPADFWPKVSPLPDKTGPLRHALGQPCGDMMAFRTRTPFGKDSLYIALSGKPDDGTRVELLLEGDSSASRIVEKYPYELGVYPWPVEKTASFRLKITTPDGKKTMTDPFSLPGGSAR
;
A
#
# COMPACT_ATOMS: atom_id res chain seq x y z
N MET A 1 80.10 -28.56 26.15
CA MET A 1 80.38 -27.13 26.30
C MET A 1 79.51 -26.37 25.31
N THR A 2 78.64 -25.49 25.83
CA THR A 2 78.24 -24.20 25.26
C THR A 2 77.76 -24.10 23.79
N SER A 3 76.44 -23.82 23.70
CA SER A 3 75.80 -22.66 23.06
C SER A 3 75.62 -22.53 21.53
N MET A 4 74.33 -22.36 21.19
CA MET A 4 73.72 -21.34 20.31
C MET A 4 73.36 -21.66 18.84
N LEU A 5 72.08 -21.33 18.57
CA LEU A 5 71.44 -20.77 17.37
C LEU A 5 70.71 -21.69 16.34
N PHE A 6 69.48 -21.25 16.07
CA PHE A 6 68.41 -21.61 15.10
C PHE A 6 68.84 -21.70 13.61
N PRO A 7 67.95 -22.01 12.62
CA PRO A 7 66.63 -22.67 12.59
C PRO A 7 66.49 -23.75 11.46
N ILE A 8 65.25 -24.16 11.18
CA ILE A 8 64.68 -24.77 9.94
C ILE A 8 64.44 -26.29 10.03
N ARG A 9 63.16 -26.69 10.03
CA ARG A 9 62.71 -28.08 9.90
C ARG A 9 62.04 -28.30 8.54
N ALA A 10 62.73 -29.04 7.69
CA ALA A 10 62.18 -29.73 6.54
C ALA A 10 61.81 -31.19 6.90
N LEU A 11 60.93 -31.74 6.09
CA LEU A 11 60.23 -33.03 6.20
C LEU A 11 61.12 -34.28 6.29
N ARG A 12 60.57 -35.27 7.03
CA ARG A 12 60.56 -36.74 6.82
C ARG A 12 61.89 -37.50 6.78
N ILE A 13 61.94 -38.60 7.55
CA ILE A 13 62.50 -39.89 7.11
C ILE A 13 62.04 -41.05 8.04
N LEU A 14 61.58 -42.13 7.37
CA LEU A 14 61.58 -43.58 7.66
C LEU A 14 61.12 -44.13 9.03
N ARG A 15 60.11 -45.03 9.08
CA ARG A 15 60.18 -46.50 8.85
C ARG A 15 61.38 -47.10 9.62
N THR A 16 61.17 -48.00 10.58
CA THR A 16 61.08 -49.46 10.34
C THR A 16 60.88 -50.18 11.69
N LEU A 17 60.21 -51.34 11.61
CA LEU A 17 60.16 -52.50 12.51
C LEU A 17 61.36 -52.65 13.49
N ALA A 18 61.26 -53.23 14.69
CA ALA A 18 60.79 -54.59 14.96
C ALA A 18 60.80 -54.89 16.49
N PHE A 19 59.81 -55.65 16.93
CA PHE A 19 59.85 -56.79 17.87
C PHE A 19 60.36 -56.62 19.31
N VAL A 20 59.52 -57.07 20.26
CA VAL A 20 59.96 -57.94 21.36
C VAL A 20 59.11 -59.22 21.31
N ALA A 21 59.81 -60.35 21.44
CA ALA A 21 59.33 -61.69 21.15
C ALA A 21 58.57 -62.37 22.31
N VAL A 22 57.89 -63.45 21.93
CA VAL A 22 57.31 -64.60 22.69
C VAL A 22 55.77 -64.69 22.64
N MET A 23 55.31 -65.89 22.20
CA MET A 23 54.03 -66.27 21.57
C MET A 23 52.84 -66.55 22.51
N PRO A 24 51.61 -66.26 22.04
CA PRO A 24 50.43 -67.09 22.34
C PRO A 24 49.55 -67.40 21.09
N VAL A 25 48.84 -68.53 21.12
CA VAL A 25 48.08 -69.12 20.00
C VAL A 25 46.61 -68.65 19.98
N SER A 26 46.27 -67.93 18.90
CA SER A 26 45.02 -67.90 18.11
C SER A 26 43.66 -67.68 18.79
N PHE A 27 43.29 -66.41 18.99
CA PHE A 27 41.90 -65.94 19.02
C PHE A 27 41.57 -65.19 17.72
N SER A 28 40.40 -65.50 17.12
CA SER A 28 39.85 -64.75 15.99
C SER A 28 39.31 -63.40 16.48
N PRO A 29 39.78 -62.25 15.96
CA PRO A 29 39.33 -60.95 16.43
C PRO A 29 38.01 -60.51 15.79
N LEU A 30 37.16 -59.88 16.61
CA LEU A 30 35.98 -59.12 16.20
C LEU A 30 36.36 -58.07 15.15
N PHE A 31 35.53 -57.94 14.11
CA PHE A 31 35.58 -56.82 13.19
C PHE A 31 35.38 -55.50 13.94
N ALA A 32 36.39 -54.63 13.89
CA ALA A 32 36.29 -53.26 14.35
C ALA A 32 35.33 -52.47 13.44
N GLN A 33 34.24 -51.94 13.99
CA GLN A 33 33.42 -50.93 13.34
C GLN A 33 34.29 -49.68 13.08
N ALA A 34 34.40 -49.29 11.81
CA ALA A 34 34.97 -48.00 11.44
C ALA A 34 34.22 -46.89 12.18
N SER A 35 34.95 -45.96 12.79
CA SER A 35 34.35 -44.76 13.40
C SER A 35 33.55 -43.99 12.35
N PRO A 36 32.33 -43.48 12.66
CA PRO A 36 31.52 -42.75 11.69
C PRO A 36 32.29 -41.53 11.18
N GLU A 37 32.41 -41.44 9.85
CA GLU A 37 33.11 -40.36 9.15
C GLU A 37 32.53 -39.00 9.60
N ARG A 38 33.38 -38.06 10.04
CA ARG A 38 32.92 -36.77 10.57
C ARG A 38 32.26 -35.93 9.45
N PRO A 39 31.20 -35.15 9.75
CA PRO A 39 30.61 -34.20 8.80
C PRO A 39 31.61 -33.12 8.36
N THR A 40 31.83 -32.99 7.06
CA THR A 40 32.66 -31.96 6.41
C THR A 40 31.91 -31.40 5.20
N ARG A 41 32.45 -30.35 4.55
CA ARG A 41 31.88 -29.85 3.29
C ARG A 41 32.09 -30.78 2.10
N GLN A 42 32.87 -31.85 2.25
CA GLN A 42 33.14 -32.85 1.20
C GLN A 42 32.12 -34.00 1.19
N ASN A 43 31.41 -34.22 2.30
CA ASN A 43 30.50 -35.36 2.48
C ASN A 43 29.12 -34.97 3.03
N VAL A 44 28.88 -33.66 3.26
CA VAL A 44 27.58 -33.12 3.67
C VAL A 44 27.31 -31.80 2.95
N VAL A 45 26.11 -31.70 2.36
CA VAL A 45 25.60 -30.54 1.62
C VAL A 45 24.19 -30.21 2.12
N VAL A 46 23.91 -28.94 2.43
CA VAL A 46 22.57 -28.45 2.79
C VAL A 46 22.08 -27.48 1.73
N ILE A 47 20.86 -27.69 1.23
CA ILE A 47 20.18 -26.84 0.26
C ILE A 47 19.00 -26.18 0.96
N GLU A 48 18.93 -24.86 0.92
CA GLU A 48 17.83 -24.07 1.47
C GLU A 48 16.89 -23.69 0.29
N PRO A 49 15.64 -24.17 0.28
CA PRO A 49 14.76 -24.14 -0.90
C PRO A 49 14.22 -22.75 -1.27
N GLU A 50 14.33 -21.77 -0.38
CA GLU A 50 14.00 -20.37 -0.66
C GLU A 50 14.91 -19.74 -1.72
N HIS A 51 16.04 -20.37 -2.03
CA HIS A 51 16.99 -19.96 -3.07
C HIS A 51 16.83 -20.75 -4.37
N PHE A 52 15.71 -21.45 -4.57
CA PHE A 52 15.43 -22.15 -5.81
C PHE A 52 15.25 -21.19 -6.98
N SER A 53 15.71 -21.63 -8.15
CA SER A 53 15.64 -20.93 -9.44
C SER A 53 14.21 -20.70 -9.91
N LEU A 54 13.33 -21.67 -9.64
CA LEU A 54 11.90 -21.55 -9.87
C LEU A 54 11.14 -22.13 -8.68
N LEU A 55 10.19 -21.35 -8.14
CA LEU A 55 9.34 -21.81 -7.06
C LEU A 55 7.99 -22.36 -7.53
N GLY A 56 7.55 -22.10 -8.77
CA GLY A 56 6.24 -22.55 -9.25
C GLY A 56 5.11 -22.21 -8.26
N PRO A 57 4.35 -23.19 -7.73
CA PRO A 57 3.26 -22.92 -6.78
C PRO A 57 3.74 -22.63 -5.37
N TRP A 58 5.03 -22.73 -5.12
CA TRP A 58 5.67 -22.50 -3.84
C TRP A 58 5.97 -21.02 -3.65
N SER A 59 5.99 -20.62 -2.39
CA SER A 59 6.27 -19.24 -1.98
C SER A 59 7.17 -19.28 -0.76
N SER A 60 8.23 -18.47 -0.77
CA SER A 60 9.06 -18.27 0.42
C SER A 60 8.22 -17.64 1.54
N ARG A 61 8.41 -18.12 2.77
CA ARG A 61 7.68 -17.67 3.96
C ARG A 61 8.65 -17.11 4.98
N ARG A 62 8.14 -16.17 5.79
CA ARG A 62 8.85 -15.69 6.97
C ARG A 62 9.18 -16.90 7.86
N GLY A 63 10.47 -17.10 8.11
CA GLY A 63 10.98 -18.28 8.81
C GLY A 63 12.03 -19.08 8.03
N GLY A 64 12.23 -18.80 6.72
CA GLY A 64 13.27 -19.46 5.92
C GLY A 64 12.84 -20.79 5.30
N PHE A 65 11.56 -20.93 4.93
CA PHE A 65 11.02 -22.13 4.30
C PHE A 65 10.11 -21.77 3.13
N ILE A 66 9.88 -22.72 2.23
CA ILE A 66 8.90 -22.58 1.15
C ILE A 66 7.59 -23.30 1.47
N GLN A 67 6.47 -22.74 1.02
CA GLN A 67 5.15 -23.34 1.16
C GLN A 67 4.38 -23.29 -0.17
N THR A 68 3.85 -24.43 -0.61
CA THR A 68 2.95 -24.51 -1.78
C THR A 68 1.63 -23.77 -1.52
N SER A 69 1.05 -23.23 -2.58
CA SER A 69 -0.27 -22.59 -2.62
C SER A 69 -1.44 -23.58 -2.65
N GLY A 70 -1.16 -24.89 -2.56
CA GLY A 70 -2.18 -25.94 -2.72
C GLY A 70 -2.50 -26.25 -4.18
N ARG A 71 -1.55 -25.98 -5.08
CA ARG A 71 -1.65 -26.26 -6.51
C ARG A 71 -0.53 -27.21 -6.91
N ARG A 72 -0.81 -28.07 -7.88
CA ARG A 72 0.22 -28.92 -8.47
C ARG A 72 1.18 -28.05 -9.27
N GLY A 73 2.47 -28.32 -9.14
CA GLY A 73 3.51 -27.65 -9.89
C GLY A 73 4.88 -28.02 -9.34
N VAL A 74 5.92 -27.60 -10.06
CA VAL A 74 7.30 -27.97 -9.76
C VAL A 74 8.06 -26.74 -9.27
N ALA A 75 8.84 -26.90 -8.20
CA ALA A 75 9.91 -25.99 -7.84
C ALA A 75 11.25 -26.69 -8.08
N PHE A 76 12.29 -26.01 -8.51
CA PHE A 76 13.61 -26.64 -8.69
C PHE A 76 14.76 -25.66 -8.48
N GLY A 77 15.94 -26.22 -8.20
CA GLY A 77 17.20 -25.50 -8.11
C GLY A 77 18.40 -26.37 -8.49
N GLY A 78 19.45 -25.73 -8.99
CA GLY A 78 20.74 -26.37 -9.27
C GLY A 78 21.62 -26.45 -8.01
N PHE A 79 22.37 -27.53 -7.85
CA PHE A 79 23.34 -27.69 -6.76
C PHE A 79 24.56 -28.48 -7.21
N GLU A 80 25.67 -28.37 -6.47
CA GLU A 80 26.89 -29.13 -6.73
C GLU A 80 27.22 -30.06 -5.58
N VAL A 81 27.69 -31.26 -5.91
CA VAL A 81 28.33 -32.17 -4.95
C VAL A 81 29.83 -32.22 -5.21
N PRO A 82 30.67 -32.22 -4.16
CA PRO A 82 32.11 -32.01 -4.29
C PRO A 82 32.90 -33.27 -4.67
N LYS A 83 32.28 -34.45 -4.53
CA LYS A 83 32.90 -35.75 -4.81
C LYS A 83 31.86 -36.77 -5.28
N ASP A 84 32.33 -37.77 -6.01
CA ASP A 84 31.58 -38.98 -6.31
C ASP A 84 31.21 -39.70 -5.02
N GLY A 85 29.99 -40.23 -4.95
CA GLY A 85 29.58 -41.05 -3.82
C GLY A 85 28.11 -41.46 -3.85
N VAL A 86 27.72 -42.30 -2.90
CA VAL A 86 26.32 -42.62 -2.62
C VAL A 86 25.81 -41.62 -1.58
N TRP A 87 24.84 -40.79 -1.97
CA TRP A 87 24.31 -39.72 -1.15
C TRP A 87 22.94 -40.09 -0.60
N HIS A 88 22.74 -39.88 0.70
CA HIS A 88 21.46 -39.98 1.39
C HIS A 88 20.81 -38.59 1.46
N VAL A 89 19.58 -38.49 0.96
CA VAL A 89 18.83 -37.24 0.87
C VAL A 89 17.75 -37.22 1.94
N TRP A 90 17.75 -36.15 2.73
CA TRP A 90 16.77 -35.89 3.77
C TRP A 90 16.05 -34.57 3.51
N THR A 91 14.77 -34.50 3.86
CA THR A 91 13.97 -33.27 3.78
C THR A 91 13.43 -32.89 5.14
N LEU A 92 13.56 -31.61 5.51
CA LEU A 92 12.97 -31.03 6.71
C LEU A 92 11.60 -30.45 6.37
N THR A 93 10.55 -31.15 6.78
CA THR A 93 9.16 -30.79 6.48
C THR A 93 8.38 -30.52 7.74
N ARG A 94 7.26 -29.79 7.62
CA ARG A 94 6.34 -29.56 8.73
C ARG A 94 5.03 -30.30 8.51
N ASP A 95 4.64 -31.09 9.50
CA ASP A 95 3.33 -31.74 9.56
C ASP A 95 2.61 -31.40 10.88
N PHE A 96 1.34 -31.80 10.96
CA PHE A 96 0.47 -31.53 12.09
C PHE A 96 -0.15 -32.84 12.57
N ALA A 97 -0.01 -33.15 13.85
CA ALA A 97 -0.46 -34.43 14.39
C ALA A 97 -1.99 -34.59 14.35
N GLU A 98 -2.73 -33.48 14.52
CA GLU A 98 -4.20 -33.49 14.68
C GLU A 98 -4.94 -32.91 13.48
N ASN A 99 -4.27 -32.21 12.57
CA ASN A 99 -4.89 -31.53 11.44
C ASN A 99 -4.48 -32.20 10.12
N SER A 100 -5.26 -33.19 9.65
CA SER A 100 -5.01 -33.95 8.42
C SER A 100 -3.54 -34.47 8.32
N PRO A 101 -3.09 -35.31 9.26
CA PRO A 101 -1.70 -35.76 9.34
C PRO A 101 -1.25 -36.49 8.06
N GLY A 102 -0.05 -36.18 7.57
CA GLY A 102 0.57 -36.77 6.38
C GLY A 102 -0.05 -36.33 5.04
N SER A 103 -1.02 -35.42 5.06
CA SER A 103 -1.67 -34.94 3.83
C SER A 103 -0.81 -33.98 3.03
N ARG A 104 0.17 -33.31 3.65
CA ARG A 104 0.93 -32.16 3.11
C ARG A 104 2.23 -32.60 2.44
N HIS A 105 2.10 -33.54 1.52
CA HIS A 105 3.23 -34.28 0.98
C HIS A 105 3.64 -33.87 -0.43
N PHE A 106 4.90 -34.12 -0.75
CA PHE A 106 5.50 -33.82 -2.05
C PHE A 106 6.60 -34.83 -2.39
N ARG A 107 7.02 -34.84 -3.65
CA ARG A 107 8.09 -35.69 -4.15
C ARG A 107 9.32 -34.87 -4.46
N ILE A 108 10.47 -35.39 -4.05
CA ILE A 108 11.80 -34.92 -4.47
C ILE A 108 12.26 -35.74 -5.67
N LYS A 109 12.91 -35.10 -6.64
CA LYS A 109 13.55 -35.75 -7.77
C LYS A 109 14.94 -35.13 -7.99
N ILE A 110 15.97 -35.96 -8.14
CA ILE A 110 17.34 -35.51 -8.45
C ILE A 110 17.79 -36.17 -9.75
N ASN A 111 18.19 -35.35 -10.73
CA ASN A 111 18.73 -35.83 -12.01
C ASN A 111 17.92 -36.95 -12.71
N ASP A 112 16.59 -36.84 -12.77
CA ASP A 112 15.65 -37.89 -13.25
C ASP A 112 15.31 -39.01 -12.29
N THR A 113 16.04 -39.14 -11.18
CA THR A 113 15.74 -40.11 -10.14
C THR A 113 14.73 -39.55 -9.15
N SER A 114 13.51 -40.08 -9.17
CA SER A 114 12.47 -39.73 -8.21
C SER A 114 12.68 -40.44 -6.87
N ALA A 115 12.45 -39.71 -5.76
CA ALA A 115 12.35 -40.27 -4.42
C ALA A 115 11.25 -41.34 -4.36
N THR A 116 11.56 -42.48 -3.76
CA THR A 116 10.62 -43.58 -3.56
C THR A 116 9.66 -43.31 -2.39
N THR A 117 10.09 -42.50 -1.42
CA THR A 117 9.27 -42.05 -0.29
C THR A 117 8.90 -40.58 -0.46
N LEU A 118 7.67 -40.22 -0.09
CA LEU A 118 7.19 -38.84 -0.11
C LEU A 118 7.64 -38.08 1.14
N SER A 119 8.07 -36.84 0.94
CA SER A 119 8.32 -35.90 2.03
C SER A 119 6.98 -35.41 2.61
N GLY A 120 6.95 -35.02 3.88
CA GLY A 120 5.78 -34.48 4.58
C GLY A 120 4.76 -35.53 5.00
N THR A 121 5.18 -36.79 5.17
CA THR A 121 4.28 -37.91 5.52
C THR A 121 4.51 -38.46 6.93
N HIS A 122 5.36 -37.80 7.73
CA HIS A 122 5.80 -38.27 9.04
C HIS A 122 4.73 -38.25 10.16
N ARG A 123 3.62 -37.51 10.02
CA ARG A 123 2.52 -37.45 11.01
C ARG A 123 2.92 -36.99 12.42
N ARG A 124 4.00 -36.21 12.54
CA ARG A 124 4.47 -35.63 13.81
C ARG A 124 4.18 -34.15 13.84
N GLU A 125 3.89 -33.61 15.02
CA GLU A 125 3.70 -32.16 15.17
C GLU A 125 5.02 -31.42 14.95
N GLY A 126 4.99 -30.41 14.09
CA GLY A 126 6.14 -29.53 13.86
C GLY A 126 7.09 -30.04 12.78
N TRP A 127 8.34 -29.58 12.83
CA TRP A 127 9.36 -29.83 11.82
C TRP A 127 10.10 -31.16 12.09
N TYR A 128 10.26 -31.99 11.07
CA TYR A 128 10.95 -33.27 11.18
C TYR A 128 11.74 -33.64 9.91
N TRP A 129 12.89 -34.31 10.07
CA TRP A 129 13.69 -34.77 8.93
C TRP A 129 13.27 -36.18 8.50
N GLU A 130 12.97 -36.34 7.21
CA GLU A 130 12.65 -37.62 6.58
C GLU A 130 13.71 -37.98 5.54
N ARG A 131 14.23 -39.21 5.58
CA ARG A 131 15.12 -39.72 4.51
C ARG A 131 14.27 -40.20 3.36
N VAL A 132 14.40 -39.57 2.19
CA VAL A 132 13.47 -39.76 1.07
C VAL A 132 14.09 -40.41 -0.15
N LEU A 133 15.40 -40.28 -0.32
CA LEU A 133 16.12 -40.80 -1.48
C LEU A 133 17.55 -41.21 -1.09
N THR A 134 18.08 -42.23 -1.75
CA THR A 134 19.50 -42.57 -1.72
C THR A 134 19.92 -42.91 -3.14
N LEU A 135 20.95 -42.24 -3.64
CA LEU A 135 21.37 -42.36 -5.04
C LEU A 135 22.87 -42.12 -5.20
N PRO A 136 23.51 -42.76 -6.20
CA PRO A 136 24.85 -42.37 -6.61
C PRO A 136 24.82 -41.00 -7.30
N LEU A 137 25.75 -40.12 -6.94
CA LEU A 137 25.98 -38.84 -7.59
C LEU A 137 27.47 -38.71 -7.91
N SER A 138 27.80 -38.23 -9.11
CA SER A 138 29.16 -37.86 -9.52
C SER A 138 29.48 -36.44 -9.06
N ALA A 139 30.75 -36.14 -8.79
CA ALA A 139 31.20 -34.79 -8.52
C ALA A 139 30.75 -33.83 -9.64
N GLY A 140 30.24 -32.65 -9.25
CA GLY A 140 29.74 -31.64 -10.18
C GLY A 140 28.25 -31.34 -10.03
N GLN A 141 27.65 -30.88 -11.12
CA GLN A 141 26.35 -30.20 -11.14
C GLN A 141 25.17 -31.15 -11.25
N HIS A 142 24.15 -30.88 -10.44
CA HIS A 142 22.92 -31.66 -10.35
C HIS A 142 21.71 -30.76 -10.15
N ILE A 143 20.54 -31.29 -10.51
CA ILE A 143 19.27 -30.60 -10.32
C ILE A 143 18.40 -31.30 -9.29
N LEU A 144 17.78 -30.50 -8.43
CA LEU A 144 16.78 -30.90 -7.46
C LEU A 144 15.41 -30.34 -7.86
N GLU A 145 14.44 -31.20 -8.11
CA GLU A 145 13.05 -30.86 -8.40
C GLU A 145 12.13 -31.27 -7.23
N ILE A 146 11.12 -30.46 -6.94
CA ILE A 146 10.07 -30.66 -5.95
C ILE A 146 8.73 -30.64 -6.66
N GLU A 147 7.97 -31.72 -6.62
CA GLU A 147 6.60 -31.79 -7.15
C GLU A 147 5.59 -31.87 -6.00
N ASP A 148 4.72 -30.86 -5.87
CA ASP A 148 3.59 -30.94 -4.93
C ASP A 148 2.53 -31.89 -5.46
N LEU A 149 2.32 -32.99 -4.73
CA LEU A 149 1.32 -34.01 -5.04
C LEU A 149 0.08 -33.87 -4.17
N GLY A 150 0.25 -33.41 -2.93
CA GLY A 150 -0.82 -33.33 -1.94
C GLY A 150 -1.79 -32.17 -2.18
N LYS A 151 -1.33 -31.08 -2.83
CA LYS A 151 -2.13 -29.85 -3.05
C LYS A 151 -2.67 -29.25 -1.75
N THR A 152 -1.92 -29.41 -0.66
CA THR A 152 -2.37 -29.17 0.73
C THR A 152 -1.35 -28.35 1.53
N TYR A 153 -0.80 -27.29 0.94
CA TYR A 153 0.10 -26.35 1.63
C TYR A 153 1.31 -27.02 2.32
N ALA A 154 1.90 -28.03 1.67
CA ALA A 154 3.20 -28.61 1.99
C ALA A 154 4.28 -27.55 2.28
N ARG A 155 5.19 -27.86 3.20
CA ARG A 155 6.27 -26.97 3.66
C ARG A 155 7.60 -27.70 3.63
N LEU A 156 8.62 -27.04 3.09
CA LEU A 156 10.00 -27.52 3.08
C LEU A 156 10.92 -26.42 3.59
N ASP A 157 11.66 -26.71 4.66
CA ASP A 157 12.65 -25.80 5.27
C ASP A 157 14.05 -26.05 4.73
N ALA A 158 14.45 -27.31 4.52
CA ALA A 158 15.80 -27.63 4.07
C ALA A 158 15.89 -29.04 3.44
N VAL A 159 16.86 -29.22 2.55
CA VAL A 159 17.27 -30.53 2.00
C VAL A 159 18.71 -30.81 2.38
N LEU A 160 18.97 -31.94 3.02
CA LEU A 160 20.30 -32.38 3.44
C LEU A 160 20.74 -33.57 2.61
N LEU A 161 21.91 -33.49 1.99
CA LEU A 161 22.58 -34.60 1.32
C LEU A 161 23.81 -34.99 2.14
N THR A 162 24.00 -36.28 2.42
CA THR A 162 25.17 -36.79 3.15
C THR A 162 25.63 -38.14 2.60
N THR A 163 26.95 -38.35 2.46
CA THR A 163 27.53 -39.70 2.20
C THR A 163 27.89 -40.44 3.48
N THR A 164 27.67 -39.82 4.65
CA THR A 164 27.96 -40.40 5.97
C THR A 164 26.70 -41.00 6.60
N GLY A 165 26.86 -41.79 7.66
CA GLY A 165 25.76 -42.29 8.50
C GLY A 165 25.06 -41.23 9.39
N LEU A 166 25.17 -39.94 9.05
CA LEU A 166 24.56 -38.84 9.79
C LEU A 166 23.02 -38.93 9.78
N ASP A 167 22.43 -39.04 10.96
CA ASP A 167 20.98 -38.85 11.17
C ASP A 167 20.72 -37.43 11.70
N PRO A 168 20.04 -36.57 10.92
CA PRO A 168 19.78 -35.19 11.29
C PRO A 168 18.82 -35.01 12.48
N ASN A 169 18.11 -36.06 12.90
CA ASN A 169 17.21 -36.03 14.05
C ASN A 169 17.91 -36.28 15.40
N THR A 170 19.23 -36.48 15.41
CA THR A 170 19.98 -36.75 16.65
C THR A 170 20.21 -35.48 17.50
N PRO A 171 20.32 -35.60 18.85
CA PRO A 171 20.43 -34.44 19.76
C PRO A 171 21.62 -33.52 19.49
N ALA A 172 22.67 -34.03 18.85
CA ALA A 172 23.89 -33.28 18.51
C ALA A 172 23.64 -32.13 17.51
N LEU A 173 22.62 -32.25 16.65
CA LEU A 173 22.22 -31.19 15.72
C LEU A 173 21.12 -30.28 16.30
N GLY A 174 20.29 -30.79 17.21
CA GLY A 174 19.14 -30.07 17.80
C GLY A 174 19.50 -28.84 18.64
N LYS A 175 20.71 -28.73 19.20
CA LYS A 175 21.18 -27.52 19.90
C LYS A 175 21.91 -26.51 19.00
N GLY A 176 22.16 -26.83 17.72
CA GLY A 176 23.02 -26.05 16.82
C GLY A 176 22.59 -26.03 15.34
N ALA A 177 21.34 -26.39 15.03
CA ALA A 177 20.87 -26.62 13.66
C ALA A 177 21.15 -25.45 12.70
N ALA A 178 20.93 -24.20 13.10
CA ALA A 178 21.21 -23.04 12.25
C ALA A 178 22.72 -22.84 11.98
N ALA A 179 23.59 -23.09 12.95
CA ALA A 179 25.04 -22.98 12.78
C ALA A 179 25.60 -24.13 11.91
N PHE A 180 25.05 -25.33 12.08
CA PHE A 180 25.37 -26.48 11.21
C PHE A 180 24.94 -26.23 9.77
N ARG A 181 23.69 -25.80 9.55
CA ARG A 181 23.19 -25.41 8.22
C ARG A 181 24.06 -24.35 7.60
N ARG A 182 24.36 -23.23 8.27
CA ARG A 182 25.29 -22.21 7.76
C ARG A 182 26.69 -22.75 7.42
N ARG A 183 27.22 -23.70 8.19
CA ARG A 183 28.55 -24.28 7.96
C ARG A 183 28.57 -25.19 6.74
N HIS A 184 27.50 -25.95 6.49
CA HIS A 184 27.39 -26.95 5.43
C HIS A 184 26.45 -26.54 4.28
N ALA A 185 25.95 -25.31 4.30
CA ALA A 185 25.15 -24.72 3.23
C ALA A 185 25.94 -24.84 1.92
N ALA A 186 25.28 -25.42 0.92
CA ALA A 186 25.78 -25.44 -0.44
C ALA A 186 25.99 -23.99 -0.88
N LYS A 187 27.13 -23.73 -1.50
CA LYS A 187 27.31 -22.54 -2.32
C LYS A 187 26.54 -22.81 -3.62
N LEU A 188 25.25 -22.42 -3.66
CA LEU A 188 24.42 -22.51 -4.87
C LEU A 188 25.02 -21.52 -5.90
N PHE A 189 25.56 -22.01 -7.02
CA PHE A 189 26.20 -21.15 -8.02
C PHE A 189 25.82 -21.41 -9.47
N THR A 190 24.96 -22.38 -9.76
CA THR A 190 24.51 -22.59 -11.15
C THR A 190 23.00 -22.70 -11.19
N GLU A 191 22.37 -21.54 -11.34
CA GLU A 191 20.95 -21.45 -11.64
C GLU A 191 20.72 -22.06 -13.04
N PRO A 192 19.81 -23.04 -13.20
CA PRO A 192 19.39 -23.48 -14.51
C PRO A 192 18.88 -22.29 -15.31
N THR A 193 19.31 -22.19 -16.55
CA THR A 193 18.88 -21.13 -17.47
C THR A 193 17.66 -21.62 -18.24
N ARG A 194 16.62 -20.80 -18.32
CA ARG A 194 15.45 -21.15 -19.11
C ARG A 194 15.82 -21.21 -20.59
N ILE A 195 15.48 -22.32 -21.24
CA ILE A 195 15.47 -22.44 -22.69
C ILE A 195 14.05 -22.11 -23.12
N TYR A 196 13.90 -21.00 -23.81
CA TYR A 196 12.60 -20.59 -24.31
C TYR A 196 12.23 -21.42 -25.54
N ALA A 197 11.11 -22.15 -25.50
CA ALA A 197 10.63 -22.92 -26.65
C ALA A 197 10.15 -21.95 -27.73
N GLY A 198 10.60 -22.12 -28.97
CA GLY A 198 10.44 -21.08 -30.00
C GLY A 198 11.30 -19.83 -29.73
N ALA A 199 12.33 -19.93 -28.86
CA ALA A 199 13.43 -18.98 -28.81
C ALA A 199 13.87 -18.69 -30.24
N ARG A 200 14.26 -17.44 -30.49
CA ARG A 200 15.03 -17.07 -31.68
C ARG A 200 15.95 -18.25 -32.03
N VAL A 201 15.72 -18.92 -33.16
CA VAL A 201 16.89 -19.19 -34.00
C VAL A 201 17.50 -17.80 -34.11
N PRO A 202 18.75 -17.55 -33.67
CA PRO A 202 19.35 -16.24 -33.82
C PRO A 202 19.15 -15.87 -35.29
N GLU A 203 18.17 -15.01 -35.56
CA GLU A 203 18.05 -14.41 -36.86
C GLU A 203 19.35 -13.63 -36.91
N ALA A 204 20.31 -14.09 -37.73
CA ALA A 204 21.64 -13.47 -37.76
C ALA A 204 21.38 -11.97 -37.84
N ALA A 205 22.02 -11.23 -36.94
CA ALA A 205 21.65 -9.86 -36.60
C ALA A 205 21.16 -9.15 -37.86
N VAL A 206 19.85 -8.81 -37.90
CA VAL A 206 19.27 -8.06 -39.01
C VAL A 206 20.23 -6.91 -39.22
N ALA A 207 20.87 -6.85 -40.40
CA ALA A 207 21.90 -5.86 -40.65
C ALA A 207 21.29 -4.50 -40.27
N PRO A 208 21.98 -3.67 -39.47
CA PRO A 208 21.46 -2.35 -39.14
C PRO A 208 21.02 -1.68 -40.44
N PRO A 209 19.86 -1.00 -40.45
CA PRO A 209 19.34 -0.36 -41.66
C PRO A 209 20.48 0.41 -42.33
N ASP A 210 20.59 0.33 -43.66
CA ASP A 210 21.46 1.23 -44.40
C ASP A 210 20.94 2.65 -44.17
N VAL A 211 21.56 3.36 -43.23
CA VAL A 211 21.21 4.75 -42.84
C VAL A 211 21.80 5.74 -43.84
N SER A 212 22.22 5.28 -45.03
CA SER A 212 22.55 6.17 -46.14
C SER A 212 21.45 7.22 -46.31
N PRO A 213 21.77 8.52 -46.35
CA PRO A 213 20.80 9.59 -46.50
C PRO A 213 20.01 9.52 -47.83
N TYR A 214 20.35 8.58 -48.71
CA TYR A 214 19.72 8.36 -50.01
C TYR A 214 18.67 7.22 -50.02
N ALA A 215 18.52 6.43 -48.95
CA ALA A 215 17.50 5.37 -48.87
C ALA A 215 16.27 5.84 -48.05
N PRO A 216 15.16 6.23 -48.72
CA PRO A 216 13.97 6.72 -48.02
C PRO A 216 13.27 5.61 -47.22
N PRO A 217 12.66 5.92 -46.07
CA PRO A 217 11.80 4.98 -45.35
C PRO A 217 10.60 4.58 -46.23
N ALA A 218 10.10 3.35 -46.05
CA ALA A 218 8.91 2.85 -46.76
C ALA A 218 7.63 3.61 -46.39
N ALA A 219 7.58 4.12 -45.15
CA ALA A 219 6.50 4.99 -44.67
C ALA A 219 7.00 5.87 -43.53
N VAL A 220 6.33 7.00 -43.29
CA VAL A 220 6.63 7.96 -42.22
C VAL A 220 5.34 8.48 -41.59
N LEU A 221 5.30 8.52 -40.27
CA LEU A 221 4.31 9.29 -39.51
C LEU A 221 5.03 10.47 -38.87
N LYS A 222 4.45 11.67 -38.94
CA LYS A 222 5.08 12.88 -38.40
C LYS A 222 4.04 13.84 -37.82
N ASN A 223 4.34 14.35 -36.63
CA ASN A 223 3.72 15.54 -36.07
C ASN A 223 4.83 16.47 -35.51
N PRO A 224 4.52 17.58 -34.82
CA PRO A 224 5.54 18.47 -34.27
C PRO A 224 6.43 17.85 -33.18
N ASP A 225 5.93 16.83 -32.47
CA ASP A 225 6.55 16.26 -31.26
C ASP A 225 7.33 14.97 -31.56
N THR A 226 6.96 14.23 -32.62
CA THR A 226 7.59 12.96 -32.99
C THR A 226 7.55 12.67 -34.49
N VAL A 227 8.54 11.90 -34.95
CA VAL A 227 8.56 11.28 -36.28
C VAL A 227 8.78 9.77 -36.11
N LEU A 228 7.91 8.95 -36.65
CA LEU A 228 8.08 7.50 -36.73
C LEU A 228 8.42 7.11 -38.18
N SER A 229 9.57 6.50 -38.38
CA SER A 229 10.03 6.02 -39.68
C SER A 229 9.97 4.50 -39.77
N PHE A 230 9.42 3.97 -40.86
CA PHE A 230 9.32 2.54 -41.13
C PHE A 230 10.30 2.18 -42.25
N ARG A 231 11.44 1.57 -41.91
CA ARG A 231 12.52 1.25 -42.86
C ARG A 231 12.53 -0.23 -43.21
N VAL A 232 12.70 -0.55 -44.49
CA VAL A 232 12.90 -1.94 -44.91
C VAL A 232 14.34 -2.34 -44.60
N VAL A 233 14.50 -3.42 -43.85
CA VAL A 233 15.78 -4.07 -43.57
C VAL A 233 15.70 -5.54 -44.01
N ARG A 234 16.85 -6.21 -44.13
CA ARG A 234 16.93 -7.61 -44.57
C ARG A 234 17.33 -8.49 -43.40
N ALA A 235 16.54 -9.53 -43.16
CA ALA A 235 16.91 -10.60 -42.26
C ALA A 235 18.08 -11.43 -42.85
N ALA A 236 18.67 -12.29 -42.03
CA ALA A 236 19.78 -13.18 -42.41
C ALA A 236 19.47 -14.07 -43.63
N ASP A 237 18.20 -14.46 -43.78
CA ASP A 237 17.69 -15.26 -44.88
C ASP A 237 17.35 -14.41 -46.14
N GLY A 238 17.63 -13.10 -46.12
CA GLY A 238 17.33 -12.15 -47.20
C GLY A 238 15.87 -11.69 -47.25
N SER A 239 14.99 -12.19 -46.39
CA SER A 239 13.59 -11.77 -46.36
C SER A 239 13.45 -10.35 -45.77
N PRO A 240 12.47 -9.55 -46.25
CA PRO A 240 12.30 -8.19 -45.77
C PRO A 240 11.74 -8.16 -44.34
N ARG A 241 12.18 -7.19 -43.55
CA ARG A 241 11.62 -6.83 -42.25
C ARG A 241 11.39 -5.32 -42.22
N ILE A 242 10.45 -4.86 -41.40
CA ILE A 242 10.28 -3.43 -41.12
C ILE A 242 10.94 -3.12 -39.77
N HIS A 243 11.94 -2.26 -39.82
CA HIS A 243 12.59 -1.68 -38.65
C HIS A 243 12.00 -0.30 -38.38
N ARG A 244 11.53 -0.07 -37.15
CA ARG A 244 10.98 1.22 -36.72
C ARG A 244 12.03 2.06 -36.01
N GLU A 245 12.00 3.35 -36.29
CA GLU A 245 12.85 4.37 -35.66
C GLU A 245 11.97 5.56 -35.26
N ALA A 246 12.21 6.12 -34.08
CA ALA A 246 11.61 7.37 -33.65
C ALA A 246 12.62 8.51 -33.73
N SER A 247 12.15 9.70 -34.09
CA SER A 247 12.87 10.96 -33.96
C SER A 247 12.09 11.86 -33.02
N LEU A 248 12.76 12.40 -32.01
CA LEU A 248 12.21 13.36 -31.08
C LEU A 248 12.89 14.70 -31.39
N PRO A 249 12.24 15.62 -32.13
CA PRO A 249 12.90 16.79 -32.72
C PRO A 249 13.69 17.67 -31.74
N SER A 250 13.30 17.71 -30.46
CA SER A 250 13.95 18.47 -29.40
C SER A 250 15.03 17.71 -28.63
N VAL A 251 15.20 16.40 -28.86
CA VAL A 251 16.01 15.51 -28.01
C VAL A 251 16.97 14.62 -28.79
N ALA A 252 16.49 13.86 -29.77
CA ALA A 252 17.30 12.91 -30.52
C ALA A 252 16.76 12.72 -31.94
N SER A 253 17.66 12.81 -32.93
CA SER A 253 17.31 12.67 -34.34
C SER A 253 16.98 11.23 -34.76
N ALA A 254 17.47 10.23 -34.03
CA ALA A 254 17.21 8.82 -34.29
C ALA A 254 17.28 7.98 -33.01
N ILE A 255 16.19 7.28 -32.70
CA ILE A 255 16.04 6.33 -31.60
C ILE A 255 15.62 5.00 -32.23
N PRO A 256 16.49 3.98 -32.26
CA PRO A 256 16.16 2.70 -32.84
C PRO A 256 15.14 1.99 -31.94
N LEU A 257 14.00 1.61 -32.50
CA LEU A 257 12.96 0.84 -31.80
C LEU A 257 13.02 -0.65 -32.19
N GLY A 258 13.57 -0.96 -33.37
CA GLY A 258 13.87 -2.32 -33.79
C GLY A 258 12.81 -2.93 -34.70
N VAL A 259 12.88 -4.25 -34.86
CA VAL A 259 11.85 -5.06 -35.51
C VAL A 259 10.93 -5.59 -34.41
N GLU A 260 9.71 -5.08 -34.35
CA GLU A 260 8.72 -5.39 -33.31
C GLU A 260 7.70 -6.39 -33.86
N PRO A 261 7.81 -7.70 -33.56
CA PRO A 261 6.87 -8.69 -34.06
C PRO A 261 5.53 -8.65 -33.31
N LEU A 262 4.47 -9.06 -34.00
CA LEU A 262 3.20 -9.42 -33.38
C LEU A 262 3.29 -10.87 -32.90
N LEU A 263 3.01 -11.09 -31.63
CA LEU A 263 2.91 -12.42 -31.04
C LEU A 263 1.46 -12.89 -31.07
N VAL A 264 1.24 -14.16 -31.38
CA VAL A 264 -0.08 -14.79 -31.38
C VAL A 264 -0.01 -16.05 -30.55
N LEU A 265 -0.72 -16.06 -29.42
CA LEU A 265 -0.97 -17.26 -28.63
C LEU A 265 -2.23 -17.93 -29.15
N HIS A 266 -2.22 -19.26 -29.29
CA HIS A 266 -3.43 -19.99 -29.63
C HIS A 266 -3.60 -21.31 -28.88
N SER A 267 -4.84 -21.75 -28.69
CA SER A 267 -5.16 -23.06 -28.12
C SER A 267 -6.45 -23.63 -28.71
N ALA A 268 -6.42 -24.90 -29.13
CA ALA A 268 -7.62 -25.60 -29.60
C ALA A 268 -8.63 -25.88 -28.48
N LYS A 269 -8.16 -25.99 -27.23
CA LYS A 269 -8.99 -26.19 -26.03
C LYS A 269 -9.08 -24.88 -25.25
N LYS A 270 -10.21 -24.63 -24.58
CA LYS A 270 -10.35 -23.47 -23.69
C LYS A 270 -9.24 -23.49 -22.63
N PRO A 271 -8.36 -22.48 -22.57
CA PRO A 271 -7.37 -22.36 -21.51
C PRO A 271 -8.05 -22.32 -20.14
N ARG A 272 -7.52 -23.07 -19.17
CA ARG A 272 -8.00 -23.03 -17.79
C ARG A 272 -7.26 -21.92 -17.05
N MET A 273 -7.90 -20.77 -16.96
CA MET A 273 -7.41 -19.59 -16.26
C MET A 273 -8.01 -19.51 -14.85
N ASP A 274 -7.21 -19.12 -13.87
CA ASP A 274 -7.65 -18.71 -12.53
C ASP A 274 -7.13 -17.30 -12.24
N ASN A 275 -8.08 -16.41 -12.00
CA ASN A 275 -7.97 -14.96 -11.80
C ASN A 275 -8.45 -14.54 -10.39
N SER A 276 -8.52 -15.47 -9.44
CA SER A 276 -8.89 -15.18 -8.05
C SER A 276 -7.80 -14.45 -7.26
N GLY A 277 -6.56 -14.48 -7.76
CA GLY A 277 -5.42 -13.74 -7.22
C GLY A 277 -5.11 -12.47 -7.99
N PHE A 278 -4.12 -11.71 -7.51
CA PHE A 278 -3.66 -10.51 -8.22
C PHE A 278 -3.00 -10.87 -9.56
N TYR A 279 -2.10 -11.85 -9.60
CA TYR A 279 -1.61 -12.35 -10.89
C TYR A 279 -2.55 -13.46 -11.39
N PRO A 280 -3.07 -13.37 -12.63
CA PRO A 280 -3.76 -14.47 -13.26
C PRO A 280 -2.81 -15.66 -13.47
N THR A 281 -3.41 -16.83 -13.59
CA THR A 281 -2.69 -18.10 -13.69
C THR A 281 -3.35 -19.02 -14.72
N TRP A 282 -2.57 -19.87 -15.38
CA TRP A 282 -3.03 -20.82 -16.39
C TRP A 282 -2.47 -22.22 -16.14
N GLU A 283 -3.27 -23.25 -16.42
CA GLU A 283 -2.73 -24.60 -16.64
C GLU A 283 -1.87 -24.57 -17.91
N SER A 284 -0.54 -24.71 -17.77
CA SER A 284 0.38 -24.50 -18.90
C SER A 284 0.03 -25.37 -20.10
N ALA A 285 -0.06 -24.76 -21.28
CA ALA A 285 -0.27 -25.49 -22.53
C ALA A 285 1.00 -26.22 -23.00
N THR A 286 2.18 -25.74 -22.60
CA THR A 286 3.49 -26.26 -23.03
C THR A 286 4.49 -26.36 -21.87
N PRO A 287 5.28 -27.43 -21.74
CA PRO A 287 6.40 -27.47 -20.80
C PRO A 287 7.41 -26.33 -21.08
N ALA A 288 8.09 -25.83 -20.04
CA ALA A 288 9.23 -24.93 -20.20
C ALA A 288 10.51 -25.76 -20.28
N GLN A 289 11.41 -25.46 -21.22
CA GLN A 289 12.72 -26.11 -21.27
C GLN A 289 13.72 -25.32 -20.41
N TRP A 290 14.69 -26.02 -19.82
CA TRP A 290 15.70 -25.43 -18.95
C TRP A 290 17.03 -26.16 -19.13
N ARG A 291 18.15 -25.45 -18.99
CA ARG A 291 19.51 -25.97 -19.13
C ARG A 291 20.32 -25.78 -17.86
N LEU A 292 21.02 -26.82 -17.43
CA LEU A 292 22.02 -26.77 -16.36
C LEU A 292 23.28 -27.49 -16.85
N GLY A 293 24.38 -26.75 -17.09
CA GLY A 293 25.52 -27.29 -17.82
C GLY A 293 25.11 -27.82 -19.20
N ASP A 294 25.46 -29.06 -19.52
CA ASP A 294 25.07 -29.73 -20.77
C ASP A 294 23.68 -30.39 -20.71
N ARG A 295 23.03 -30.40 -19.55
CA ARG A 295 21.76 -31.09 -19.33
C ARG A 295 20.57 -30.18 -19.65
N VAL A 296 19.62 -30.69 -20.45
CA VAL A 296 18.34 -30.04 -20.72
C VAL A 296 17.20 -30.84 -20.08
N PHE A 297 16.25 -30.16 -19.45
CA PHE A 297 15.07 -30.76 -18.82
C PHE A 297 13.82 -29.91 -19.10
N SER A 298 12.62 -30.48 -18.93
CA SER A 298 11.36 -29.88 -19.37
C SER A 298 10.24 -29.94 -18.32
N PRO A 299 10.36 -29.22 -17.20
CA PRO A 299 9.29 -29.11 -16.22
C PRO A 299 8.06 -28.36 -16.79
N PRO A 300 6.88 -28.48 -16.16
CA PRO A 300 5.78 -27.58 -16.45
C PRO A 300 6.22 -26.11 -16.37
N ALA A 301 5.72 -25.26 -17.27
CA ALA A 301 5.99 -23.82 -17.18
C ALA A 301 5.38 -23.22 -15.90
N ASP A 302 5.91 -22.08 -15.47
CA ASP A 302 5.29 -21.31 -14.40
C ASP A 302 3.86 -20.97 -14.81
N PHE A 303 2.87 -21.34 -14.00
CA PHE A 303 1.47 -21.07 -14.30
C PHE A 303 1.14 -19.57 -14.34
N ARG A 304 2.01 -18.69 -13.84
CA ARG A 304 1.84 -17.23 -13.92
C ARG A 304 2.36 -16.64 -15.23
N ASP A 305 3.09 -17.43 -16.02
CA ASP A 305 3.68 -16.98 -17.28
C ASP A 305 2.59 -16.85 -18.36
N PRO A 306 2.24 -15.62 -18.80
CA PRO A 306 1.20 -15.42 -19.80
C PRO A 306 1.58 -15.99 -21.18
N TYR A 307 2.87 -16.13 -21.51
CA TYR A 307 3.31 -16.72 -22.78
C TYR A 307 3.12 -18.23 -22.82
N ALA A 308 2.92 -18.87 -21.67
CA ALA A 308 2.63 -20.31 -21.56
C ALA A 308 1.13 -20.64 -21.56
N SER A 309 0.26 -19.63 -21.69
CA SER A 309 -1.20 -19.81 -21.72
C SER A 309 -1.73 -20.45 -23.03
N GLY A 310 -0.88 -20.56 -24.05
CA GLY A 310 -1.17 -21.18 -25.34
C GLY A 310 0.12 -21.48 -26.14
N ILE A 311 -0.04 -21.93 -27.38
CA ILE A 311 1.07 -22.11 -28.32
C ILE A 311 1.43 -20.73 -28.89
N LEU A 312 2.67 -20.28 -28.64
CA LEU A 312 3.18 -19.00 -29.09
C LEU A 312 3.65 -19.04 -30.54
N ARG A 313 3.17 -18.12 -31.37
CA ARG A 313 3.56 -17.89 -32.77
C ARG A 313 4.06 -16.45 -32.92
N ARG A 314 4.96 -16.21 -33.88
CA ARG A 314 5.59 -14.90 -34.10
C ARG A 314 5.41 -14.46 -35.54
N LEU A 315 4.79 -13.31 -35.73
CA LEU A 315 4.60 -12.69 -37.04
C LEU A 315 5.52 -11.46 -37.11
N HIS A 316 6.42 -11.46 -38.08
CA HIS A 316 7.33 -10.33 -38.30
C HIS A 316 6.68 -9.29 -39.21
N PRO A 317 6.95 -7.99 -39.01
CA PRO A 317 6.49 -6.97 -39.94
C PRO A 317 7.32 -7.06 -41.22
N VAL A 318 6.66 -7.29 -42.37
CA VAL A 318 7.33 -7.58 -43.66
C VAL A 318 7.14 -6.48 -44.70
N ALA A 319 6.12 -5.64 -44.56
CA ALA A 319 5.83 -4.54 -45.48
C ALA A 319 5.14 -3.38 -44.73
N ALA A 320 5.41 -2.14 -45.15
CA ALA A 320 4.74 -0.93 -44.64
C ALA A 320 4.27 -0.09 -45.82
N HIS A 321 3.03 0.40 -45.77
CA HIS A 321 2.40 1.21 -46.82
C HIS A 321 1.78 2.46 -46.21
N GLN A 322 2.17 3.63 -46.70
CA GLN A 322 1.55 4.90 -46.32
C GLN A 322 0.12 4.96 -46.88
N ILE A 323 -0.86 5.27 -46.04
CA ILE A 323 -2.27 5.46 -46.46
C ILE A 323 -2.62 6.94 -46.54
N THR A 324 -2.34 7.68 -45.47
CA THR A 324 -2.48 9.13 -45.35
C THR A 324 -1.28 9.67 -44.57
N PRO A 325 -1.01 10.99 -44.53
CA PRO A 325 0.13 11.54 -43.77
C PRO A 325 0.19 11.12 -42.29
N ASP A 326 -0.97 10.84 -41.70
CA ASP A 326 -1.16 10.42 -40.31
C ASP A 326 -1.41 8.91 -40.15
N ARG A 327 -1.44 8.11 -41.23
CA ARG A 327 -1.71 6.66 -41.17
C ARG A 327 -0.81 5.79 -42.04
N VAL A 328 -0.33 4.69 -41.45
CA VAL A 328 0.49 3.66 -42.11
C VAL A 328 -0.08 2.28 -41.82
N VAL A 329 -0.20 1.44 -42.84
CA VAL A 329 -0.56 0.02 -42.66
C VAL A 329 0.70 -0.83 -42.76
N VAL A 330 0.93 -1.69 -41.77
CA VAL A 330 2.04 -2.63 -41.72
C VAL A 330 1.50 -4.06 -41.76
N THR A 331 2.03 -4.87 -42.69
CA THR A 331 1.67 -6.28 -42.83
C THR A 331 2.61 -7.14 -41.99
N TYR A 332 2.04 -8.02 -41.18
CA TYR A 332 2.73 -8.93 -40.29
C TYR A 332 2.52 -10.37 -40.75
N ARG A 333 3.59 -11.12 -40.96
CA ARG A 333 3.52 -12.51 -41.43
C ARG A 333 4.48 -13.40 -40.66
N GLU A 334 4.06 -14.63 -40.43
CA GLU A 334 4.95 -15.68 -39.93
C GLU A 334 5.96 -16.09 -41.00
N THR A 335 7.25 -15.94 -40.69
CA THR A 335 8.35 -16.15 -41.64
C THR A 335 9.03 -17.50 -41.49
N SER A 336 8.81 -18.19 -40.36
CA SER A 336 9.22 -19.57 -40.13
C SER A 336 8.14 -20.29 -39.32
N LEU A 337 7.79 -21.51 -39.74
CA LEU A 337 6.95 -22.39 -38.92
C LEU A 337 7.83 -22.95 -37.79
N PRO A 338 7.30 -23.13 -36.55
CA PRO A 338 8.04 -23.78 -35.49
C PRO A 338 8.53 -25.15 -35.95
N ALA A 339 9.85 -25.38 -35.90
CA ALA A 339 10.40 -26.71 -36.07
C ALA A 339 9.97 -27.56 -34.86
N ASP A 340 9.16 -28.58 -35.11
CA ASP A 340 8.71 -29.58 -34.14
C ASP A 340 7.94 -29.04 -32.93
N LEU A 341 6.61 -28.95 -33.06
CA LEU A 341 5.74 -28.87 -31.89
C LEU A 341 5.86 -30.17 -31.07
N PRO A 342 5.95 -30.10 -29.73
CA PRO A 342 5.94 -31.30 -28.90
C PRO A 342 4.76 -32.20 -29.26
N GLY A 343 5.03 -33.50 -29.45
CA GLY A 343 4.03 -34.47 -29.92
C GLY A 343 2.72 -34.42 -29.10
N GLY A 344 1.59 -34.30 -29.79
CA GLY A 344 0.25 -34.25 -29.19
C GLY A 344 -0.35 -32.84 -29.01
N LEU A 345 0.41 -31.77 -29.27
CA LEU A 345 -0.12 -30.41 -29.32
C LEU A 345 -0.62 -30.10 -30.74
N GLY A 346 -1.94 -30.02 -30.91
CA GLY A 346 -2.58 -29.65 -32.18
C GLY A 346 -2.26 -28.20 -32.57
N GLY A 347 -1.17 -28.00 -33.32
CA GLY A 347 -0.75 -26.71 -33.84
C GLY A 347 -1.48 -26.26 -35.10
N LEU A 348 -1.38 -24.99 -35.44
CA LEU A 348 -1.82 -24.47 -36.74
C LEU A 348 -0.81 -24.87 -37.82
N SER A 349 -1.29 -25.50 -38.90
CA SER A 349 -0.46 -26.01 -40.00
C SER A 349 -0.18 -24.98 -41.11
N ARG A 350 -0.76 -23.79 -41.03
CA ARG A 350 -0.59 -22.70 -42.01
C ARG A 350 0.08 -21.48 -41.38
N PRO A 351 0.87 -20.70 -42.17
CA PRO A 351 1.41 -19.43 -41.73
C PRO A 351 0.30 -18.44 -41.35
N LEU A 352 0.56 -17.66 -40.30
CA LEU A 352 -0.34 -16.61 -39.84
C LEU A 352 -0.03 -15.25 -40.49
N GLU A 353 -1.07 -14.44 -40.68
CA GLU A 353 -0.96 -13.07 -41.19
C GLU A 353 -1.91 -12.12 -40.43
N ALA A 354 -1.46 -10.88 -40.22
CA ALA A 354 -2.23 -9.79 -39.64
C ALA A 354 -1.87 -8.46 -40.31
N ALA A 355 -2.79 -7.50 -40.27
CA ALA A 355 -2.55 -6.12 -40.69
C ALA A 355 -2.72 -5.17 -39.50
N LEU A 356 -1.76 -4.28 -39.31
CA LEU A 356 -1.74 -3.28 -38.24
C LEU A 356 -1.78 -1.88 -38.85
N THR A 357 -2.80 -1.10 -38.55
CA THR A 357 -2.92 0.31 -38.97
C THR A 357 -2.41 1.20 -37.85
N TRP A 358 -1.28 1.87 -38.09
CA TRP A 358 -0.70 2.87 -37.22
C TRP A 358 -1.29 4.23 -37.52
N THR A 359 -1.78 4.93 -36.50
CA THR A 359 -2.31 6.29 -36.60
C THR A 359 -1.58 7.20 -35.61
N LEU A 360 -0.99 8.30 -36.09
CA LEU A 360 -0.32 9.28 -35.24
C LEU A 360 -1.24 10.51 -35.04
N PRO A 361 -1.60 10.87 -33.79
CA PRO A 361 -2.38 12.07 -33.55
C PRO A 361 -1.65 13.36 -33.95
N PRO A 362 -2.37 14.49 -34.10
CA PRO A 362 -1.77 15.77 -34.49
C PRO A 362 -0.68 16.31 -33.55
N ARG A 363 -0.62 15.81 -32.31
CA ARG A 363 0.37 16.12 -31.27
C ARG A 363 0.60 14.92 -30.36
N GLY A 364 1.66 14.98 -29.57
CA GLY A 364 2.06 13.94 -28.62
C GLY A 364 2.93 12.86 -29.26
N HIS A 365 3.37 11.94 -28.42
CA HIS A 365 4.36 10.90 -28.70
C HIS A 365 3.73 9.51 -28.85
N ALA A 366 2.45 9.36 -28.54
CA ALA A 366 1.73 8.09 -28.64
C ALA A 366 1.12 7.88 -30.04
N ALA A 367 1.26 6.68 -30.60
CA ALA A 367 0.60 6.25 -31.83
C ALA A 367 -0.38 5.10 -31.55
N ARG A 368 -1.58 5.15 -32.15
CA ARG A 368 -2.61 4.11 -32.05
C ARG A 368 -2.34 3.03 -33.09
N LEU A 369 -2.51 1.77 -32.69
CA LEU A 369 -2.45 0.61 -33.56
C LEU A 369 -3.82 -0.06 -33.55
N ASP A 370 -4.43 -0.20 -34.73
CA ASP A 370 -5.65 -0.97 -34.94
C ASP A 370 -5.31 -2.24 -35.74
N VAL A 371 -5.59 -3.40 -35.16
CA VAL A 371 -5.15 -4.73 -35.63
C VAL A 371 -6.32 -5.49 -36.19
N SER A 372 -6.13 -6.11 -37.34
CA SER A 372 -7.05 -7.08 -37.92
C SER A 372 -6.31 -8.41 -38.15
N PHE A 373 -6.63 -9.41 -37.32
CA PHE A 373 -6.15 -10.78 -37.46
C PHE A 373 -7.30 -11.70 -37.89
N ARG A 374 -7.07 -12.58 -38.88
CA ARG A 374 -8.06 -13.57 -39.30
C ARG A 374 -7.67 -14.95 -38.80
N ALA A 375 -8.54 -15.55 -37.99
CA ALA A 375 -8.31 -16.89 -37.45
C ALA A 375 -8.40 -17.94 -38.58
N PRO A 376 -7.36 -18.78 -38.78
CA PRO A 376 -7.37 -19.82 -39.80
C PRO A 376 -8.17 -21.08 -39.41
N GLN A 377 -8.64 -21.16 -38.16
CA GLN A 377 -9.51 -22.20 -37.64
C GLN A 377 -10.19 -21.71 -36.36
N ALA A 378 -11.23 -22.42 -35.91
CA ALA A 378 -11.85 -22.15 -34.62
C ALA A 378 -10.89 -22.51 -33.47
N ALA A 379 -10.51 -21.53 -32.66
CA ALA A 379 -9.63 -21.71 -31.51
C ALA A 379 -9.71 -20.51 -30.56
N TRP A 380 -8.99 -20.60 -29.44
CA TRP A 380 -8.77 -19.50 -28.51
C TRP A 380 -7.49 -18.77 -28.94
N TYR A 381 -7.53 -17.44 -29.06
CA TYR A 381 -6.46 -16.60 -29.53
C TYR A 381 -6.21 -15.42 -28.59
N SER A 382 -4.94 -15.07 -28.38
CA SER A 382 -4.52 -13.81 -27.78
C SER A 382 -3.41 -13.20 -28.62
N LEU A 383 -3.51 -11.90 -28.90
CA LEU A 383 -2.47 -11.13 -29.53
C LEU A 383 -1.60 -10.50 -28.44
N ALA A 384 -0.29 -10.45 -28.65
CA ALA A 384 0.61 -9.68 -27.81
C ALA A 384 1.60 -8.86 -28.63
N PHE A 385 1.91 -7.65 -28.16
CA PHE A 385 2.80 -6.72 -28.84
C PHE A 385 3.75 -6.09 -27.84
N GLY A 386 5.06 -6.22 -28.10
CA GLY A 386 6.12 -5.58 -27.33
C GLY A 386 6.61 -4.33 -28.03
N ALA A 387 6.57 -3.19 -27.34
CA ALA A 387 7.00 -1.91 -27.91
C ALA A 387 8.47 -1.62 -27.63
N GLY A 388 9.18 -1.13 -28.65
CA GLY A 388 10.58 -0.73 -28.58
C GLY A 388 11.54 -1.92 -28.59
N ARG A 389 12.80 -1.62 -28.23
CA ARG A 389 13.87 -2.61 -28.15
C ARG A 389 13.63 -3.56 -26.99
N ILE A 390 14.11 -4.79 -27.16
CA ILE A 390 14.30 -5.73 -26.06
C ILE A 390 15.59 -5.31 -25.34
N LEU A 391 15.52 -5.12 -24.03
CA LEU A 391 16.58 -4.56 -23.20
C LEU A 391 17.05 -5.58 -22.17
N THR A 392 18.32 -5.53 -21.83
CA THR A 392 18.86 -6.19 -20.63
C THR A 392 18.52 -5.40 -19.37
N ALA A 393 18.55 -6.05 -18.21
CA ALA A 393 18.28 -5.39 -16.93
C ALA A 393 19.25 -4.23 -16.60
N ASP A 394 20.45 -4.21 -17.20
CA ASP A 394 21.44 -3.14 -16.99
C ASP A 394 21.21 -1.92 -17.89
N GLU A 395 20.43 -2.05 -18.96
CA GLU A 395 20.07 -0.93 -19.84
C GLU A 395 18.90 -0.10 -19.30
N ILE A 396 18.12 -0.64 -18.36
CA ILE A 396 16.95 0.06 -17.80
C ILE A 396 17.35 1.06 -16.71
N HIS A 397 16.76 2.25 -16.77
CA HIS A 397 16.86 3.24 -15.70
C HIS A 397 15.72 3.11 -14.70
N ALA A 398 14.50 2.93 -15.21
CA ALA A 398 13.31 2.68 -14.41
C ALA A 398 12.24 1.94 -15.25
N VAL A 399 11.23 1.40 -14.57
CA VAL A 399 10.03 0.83 -15.16
C VAL A 399 8.81 1.39 -14.46
N GLN A 400 7.66 1.36 -15.13
CA GLN A 400 6.36 1.62 -14.53
C GLN A 400 5.30 0.68 -15.10
N LEU A 401 4.73 -0.17 -14.24
CA LEU A 401 3.50 -0.92 -14.48
C LEU A 401 2.69 -0.86 -13.18
N PRO A 402 1.79 0.13 -13.04
CA PRO A 402 1.17 0.42 -11.76
C PRO A 402 0.24 -0.70 -11.29
N PRO A 403 0.09 -0.88 -9.97
CA PRO A 403 0.82 -0.21 -8.90
C PRO A 403 2.16 -0.91 -8.56
N LEU A 404 2.49 -2.05 -9.17
CA LEU A 404 3.48 -2.96 -8.58
C LEU A 404 4.92 -2.71 -8.99
N PHE A 405 5.16 -2.43 -10.26
CA PHE A 405 6.50 -2.39 -10.83
C PHE A 405 6.94 -0.95 -11.00
N GLN A 406 7.95 -0.57 -10.23
CA GLN A 406 8.50 0.79 -10.16
C GLN A 406 10.00 0.71 -9.85
N PHE A 407 10.75 1.80 -10.06
CA PHE A 407 12.22 1.79 -10.02
C PHE A 407 12.78 0.78 -11.03
N ARG A 408 13.78 -0.05 -10.68
CA ARG A 408 14.31 -1.13 -11.53
C ARG A 408 13.77 -2.50 -11.12
N ARG A 409 12.57 -2.55 -10.53
CA ARG A 409 11.93 -3.80 -10.09
C ARG A 409 11.33 -4.51 -11.29
N VAL A 410 12.12 -5.39 -11.91
CA VAL A 410 11.66 -6.36 -12.91
C VAL A 410 11.92 -7.76 -12.36
N VAL A 411 11.08 -8.72 -12.75
CA VAL A 411 11.19 -10.11 -12.32
C VAL A 411 11.60 -10.99 -13.50
N ASP A 412 12.40 -12.02 -13.23
CA ASP A 412 12.93 -12.92 -14.25
C ASP A 412 11.85 -13.80 -14.89
N THR A 413 10.75 -14.04 -14.17
CA THR A 413 9.57 -14.75 -14.70
C THR A 413 8.52 -13.74 -15.15
N PRO A 414 8.03 -13.80 -16.40
CA PRO A 414 6.93 -12.95 -16.85
C PRO A 414 5.71 -13.06 -15.93
N LEU A 415 5.28 -11.92 -15.40
CA LEU A 415 4.04 -11.76 -14.64
C LEU A 415 3.11 -10.81 -15.39
N MET A 416 1.83 -11.18 -15.47
CA MET A 416 0.80 -10.34 -16.07
C MET A 416 0.03 -9.55 -15.02
N VAL A 417 -0.14 -8.24 -15.23
CA VAL A 417 -1.12 -7.42 -14.51
C VAL A 417 -2.28 -7.14 -15.46
N MET A 418 -3.51 -7.46 -15.07
CA MET A 418 -4.68 -7.24 -15.93
C MET A 418 -5.16 -5.79 -15.85
N SER A 419 -5.86 -5.29 -16.88
CA SER A 419 -6.36 -3.92 -16.94
C SER A 419 -7.33 -3.56 -15.80
N SER A 420 -8.01 -4.54 -15.19
CA SER A 420 -8.84 -4.32 -14.00
C SER A 420 -8.05 -4.15 -12.70
N GLN A 421 -6.72 -4.32 -12.73
CA GLN A 421 -5.82 -4.30 -11.56
C GLN A 421 -4.77 -3.19 -11.63
N THR A 422 -4.66 -2.50 -12.77
CA THR A 422 -3.69 -1.44 -12.98
C THR A 422 -4.43 -0.10 -13.12
N PRO A 423 -4.25 0.84 -12.18
CA PRO A 423 -4.97 2.11 -12.19
C PRO A 423 -4.70 2.99 -13.42
N HIS A 424 -3.50 2.85 -14.00
CA HIS A 424 -3.12 3.39 -15.30
C HIS A 424 -2.77 2.20 -16.21
N PRO A 425 -3.64 1.81 -17.14
CA PRO A 425 -3.48 0.58 -17.91
C PRO A 425 -2.43 0.74 -19.02
N LEU A 426 -1.17 0.72 -18.57
CA LEU A 426 0.04 0.88 -19.36
C LEU A 426 1.21 0.07 -18.79
N ALA A 427 2.23 -0.14 -19.62
CA ALA A 427 3.54 -0.60 -19.19
C ALA A 427 4.60 0.28 -19.86
N LEU A 428 5.52 0.82 -19.06
CA LEU A 428 6.57 1.76 -19.48
C LEU A 428 7.94 1.24 -19.05
N VAL A 429 8.93 1.46 -19.92
CA VAL A 429 10.34 1.24 -19.64
C VAL A 429 11.10 2.52 -19.98
N GLU A 430 11.84 3.01 -19.00
CA GLU A 430 12.71 4.18 -19.11
C GLU A 430 14.16 3.73 -19.32
N THR A 431 14.81 4.30 -20.34
CA THR A 431 16.24 4.15 -20.61
C THR A 431 16.90 5.51 -20.66
N ARG A 432 18.23 5.54 -20.72
CA ARG A 432 18.99 6.79 -20.96
C ARG A 432 19.59 6.76 -22.36
N LEU A 433 19.56 7.91 -23.04
CA LEU A 433 20.30 8.05 -24.29
C LEU A 433 21.80 7.80 -24.04
N PRO A 434 22.46 6.95 -24.85
CA PRO A 434 23.86 6.62 -24.66
C PRO A 434 24.76 7.85 -24.50
N GLY A 435 25.60 7.87 -23.46
CA GLY A 435 26.52 8.97 -23.19
C GLY A 435 25.88 10.23 -22.60
N THR A 436 24.58 10.20 -22.25
CA THR A 436 23.86 11.35 -21.68
C THR A 436 23.11 10.99 -20.39
N GLN A 437 22.58 11.99 -19.69
CA GLN A 437 21.63 11.81 -18.59
C GLN A 437 20.16 11.90 -19.04
N THR A 438 19.92 12.05 -20.34
CA THR A 438 18.58 12.28 -20.88
C THR A 438 17.80 10.98 -20.93
N SER A 439 16.66 10.95 -20.24
CA SER A 439 15.73 9.81 -20.23
C SER A 439 14.89 9.74 -21.51
N ILE A 440 14.60 8.52 -21.93
CA ILE A 440 13.64 8.18 -22.98
C ILE A 440 12.74 7.08 -22.43
N THR A 441 11.43 7.27 -22.54
CA THR A 441 10.45 6.29 -22.12
C THR A 441 9.78 5.66 -23.32
N THR A 442 9.72 4.33 -23.35
CA THR A 442 8.96 3.56 -24.34
C THR A 442 7.93 2.69 -23.65
N GLY A 443 6.75 2.52 -24.26
CA GLY A 443 5.68 1.78 -23.61
C GLY A 443 4.50 1.40 -24.50
N VAL A 444 3.58 0.66 -23.89
CA VAL A 444 2.28 0.27 -24.43
C VAL A 444 1.17 0.75 -23.48
N ILE A 445 0.04 1.16 -24.04
CA ILE A 445 -1.10 1.70 -23.29
C ILE A 445 -2.39 1.12 -23.88
N SER A 446 -3.33 0.65 -23.06
CA SER A 446 -4.65 0.25 -23.56
C SER A 446 -5.45 1.48 -24.01
N PRO A 447 -6.33 1.36 -25.00
CA PRO A 447 -7.21 2.46 -25.36
C PRO A 447 -8.37 2.54 -24.34
N PRO A 448 -8.83 3.75 -23.98
CA PRO A 448 -9.77 3.95 -22.88
C PRO A 448 -11.21 3.47 -23.17
N ASP A 449 -11.56 3.36 -24.45
CA ASP A 449 -12.89 3.04 -25.00
C ASP A 449 -13.26 1.54 -24.93
N THR A 450 -12.29 0.67 -24.67
CA THR A 450 -12.49 -0.81 -24.68
C THR A 450 -12.08 -1.49 -23.38
N LEU A 451 -11.79 -0.73 -22.33
CA LEU A 451 -11.21 -1.25 -21.08
C LEU A 451 -12.12 -2.19 -20.30
N LEU A 452 -13.42 -1.93 -20.34
CA LEU A 452 -14.44 -2.67 -19.60
C LEU A 452 -15.68 -2.86 -20.49
N PRO A 453 -16.35 -4.01 -20.41
CA PRO A 453 -17.61 -4.22 -21.11
C PRO A 453 -18.68 -3.24 -20.59
N ALA A 454 -19.60 -2.85 -21.48
CA ALA A 454 -20.73 -2.03 -21.08
C ALA A 454 -21.77 -2.86 -20.30
N GLN A 455 -22.29 -2.31 -19.20
CA GLN A 455 -23.47 -2.80 -18.49
C GLN A 455 -24.75 -2.50 -19.28
N SER A 456 -25.88 -3.05 -18.83
CA SER A 456 -27.22 -2.72 -19.35
C SER A 456 -27.57 -1.23 -19.24
N SER A 457 -26.89 -0.48 -18.35
CA SER A 457 -26.97 0.98 -18.22
C SER A 457 -26.20 1.76 -19.30
N GLY A 458 -25.51 1.06 -20.21
CA GLY A 458 -24.71 1.67 -21.28
C GLY A 458 -23.31 2.13 -20.86
N ARG A 459 -22.86 1.82 -19.64
CA ARG A 459 -21.57 2.26 -19.08
C ARG A 459 -20.59 1.13 -18.81
N PRO A 460 -19.28 1.42 -18.78
CA PRO A 460 -18.26 0.50 -18.29
C PRO A 460 -18.66 -0.15 -16.95
N ASP A 461 -18.58 -1.48 -16.88
CA ASP A 461 -18.78 -2.25 -15.67
C ASP A 461 -17.75 -1.89 -14.58
N TRP A 462 -18.01 -2.24 -13.32
CA TRP A 462 -17.02 -2.08 -12.25
C TRP A 462 -15.86 -3.06 -12.46
N PHE A 463 -14.65 -2.72 -12.01
CA PHE A 463 -13.49 -3.60 -12.15
C PHE A 463 -13.68 -4.94 -11.43
N ARG A 464 -13.50 -6.05 -12.15
CA ARG A 464 -13.67 -7.41 -11.64
C ARG A 464 -12.54 -8.33 -12.10
N ASN A 465 -12.51 -9.53 -11.56
CA ASN A 465 -11.57 -10.56 -11.98
C ASN A 465 -11.83 -11.08 -13.41
N ASP A 466 -13.06 -11.02 -13.90
CA ASP A 466 -13.51 -11.68 -15.13
C ASP A 466 -13.78 -10.73 -16.32
N ASN A 467 -13.54 -9.42 -16.16
CA ASN A 467 -13.91 -8.41 -17.17
C ASN A 467 -12.76 -7.54 -17.69
N SER A 468 -11.51 -7.96 -17.46
CA SER A 468 -10.33 -7.33 -18.07
C SER A 468 -10.23 -7.56 -19.57
N ALA A 469 -10.06 -6.48 -20.34
CA ALA A 469 -9.84 -6.54 -21.78
C ALA A 469 -8.35 -6.68 -22.18
N TYR A 470 -7.44 -6.25 -21.30
CA TYR A 470 -6.00 -6.23 -21.56
C TYR A 470 -5.19 -6.81 -20.40
N GLY A 471 -3.97 -7.25 -20.72
CA GLY A 471 -2.96 -7.62 -19.73
C GLY A 471 -1.61 -7.06 -20.12
N PHE A 472 -0.79 -6.76 -19.11
CA PHE A 472 0.49 -6.08 -19.27
C PHE A 472 1.61 -6.85 -18.59
N THR A 473 2.79 -6.83 -19.17
CA THR A 473 4.02 -7.30 -18.53
C THR A 473 5.20 -6.43 -18.96
N LEU A 474 6.27 -6.46 -18.16
CA LEU A 474 7.55 -5.80 -18.45
C LEU A 474 8.62 -6.80 -18.91
N THR A 475 8.30 -8.10 -18.88
CA THR A 475 9.24 -9.16 -19.24
C THR A 475 8.76 -9.85 -20.51
N THR A 476 9.66 -9.96 -21.48
CA THR A 476 9.45 -10.69 -22.72
C THR A 476 9.35 -12.20 -22.50
N SER A 477 8.94 -12.92 -23.54
CA SER A 477 8.92 -14.37 -23.54
C SER A 477 10.30 -15.01 -23.35
N ASP A 478 11.41 -14.25 -23.42
CA ASP A 478 12.79 -14.75 -23.24
C ASP A 478 13.50 -14.19 -21.98
N GLY A 479 12.74 -13.56 -21.07
CA GLY A 479 13.24 -13.07 -19.78
C GLY A 479 13.91 -11.69 -19.83
N ASN A 480 14.08 -11.10 -21.02
CA ASN A 480 14.55 -9.72 -21.15
C ASN A 480 13.44 -8.71 -20.90
N VAL A 481 13.79 -7.43 -20.78
CA VAL A 481 12.85 -6.34 -20.47
C VAL A 481 12.27 -5.74 -21.75
N GLN A 482 10.95 -5.68 -21.83
CA GLN A 482 10.20 -4.95 -22.85
C GLN A 482 8.77 -4.71 -22.33
N PRO A 483 8.17 -3.52 -22.55
CA PRO A 483 6.77 -3.30 -22.24
C PRO A 483 5.89 -4.06 -23.25
N VAL A 484 5.06 -4.98 -22.77
CA VAL A 484 4.22 -5.84 -23.62
C VAL A 484 2.75 -5.78 -23.19
N ILE A 485 1.86 -5.67 -24.17
CA ILE A 485 0.41 -5.72 -23.99
C ILE A 485 -0.16 -7.00 -24.61
N PHE A 486 -1.18 -7.58 -23.98
CA PHE A 486 -1.93 -8.75 -24.42
C PHE A 486 -3.40 -8.40 -24.59
N THR A 487 -4.04 -8.85 -25.67
CA THR A 487 -5.50 -8.78 -25.84
C THR A 487 -6.00 -9.71 -26.97
N PRO A 488 -7.16 -10.36 -26.83
CA PRO A 488 -7.86 -10.58 -25.55
C PRO A 488 -7.05 -11.49 -24.62
N LEU A 489 -7.50 -11.64 -23.36
CA LEU A 489 -6.83 -12.53 -22.41
C LEU A 489 -7.22 -13.99 -22.65
N MET A 490 -6.23 -14.88 -22.75
CA MET A 490 -6.46 -16.31 -22.99
C MET A 490 -7.37 -16.94 -21.93
N GLY A 491 -8.53 -17.46 -22.37
CA GLY A 491 -9.53 -18.11 -21.52
C GLY A 491 -10.79 -17.28 -21.30
N PHE A 492 -10.75 -15.97 -21.55
CA PHE A 492 -11.92 -15.09 -21.52
C PHE A 492 -12.78 -15.28 -22.76
N ALA A 493 -14.09 -15.04 -22.65
CA ALA A 493 -15.06 -15.39 -23.69
C ALA A 493 -14.72 -14.80 -25.07
N ASP A 494 -14.19 -13.58 -25.10
CA ASP A 494 -13.82 -12.87 -26.33
C ASP A 494 -12.47 -13.30 -26.93
N SER A 495 -11.76 -14.23 -26.28
CA SER A 495 -10.58 -14.90 -26.85
C SER A 495 -10.93 -16.11 -27.71
N PHE A 496 -12.16 -16.61 -27.70
CA PHE A 496 -12.60 -17.60 -28.67
C PHE A 496 -12.95 -16.94 -30.01
N VAL A 497 -12.34 -17.39 -31.09
CA VAL A 497 -12.61 -16.91 -32.46
C VAL A 497 -13.04 -18.10 -33.32
N PRO A 498 -14.20 -18.03 -34.01
CA PRO A 498 -14.62 -19.08 -34.93
C PRO A 498 -13.70 -19.16 -36.16
N ASP A 499 -13.80 -20.26 -36.91
CA ASP A 499 -13.07 -20.44 -38.16
C ASP A 499 -13.37 -19.31 -39.17
N GLY A 500 -12.32 -18.74 -39.75
CA GLY A 500 -12.39 -17.58 -40.64
C GLY A 500 -12.78 -16.27 -39.95
N GLY A 501 -13.05 -16.27 -38.64
CA GLY A 501 -13.43 -15.10 -37.87
C GLY A 501 -12.34 -14.04 -37.80
N ALA A 502 -12.73 -12.78 -37.67
CA ALA A 502 -11.81 -11.66 -37.49
C ALA A 502 -11.68 -11.30 -36.00
N LEU A 503 -10.44 -11.14 -35.54
CA LEU A 503 -10.09 -10.62 -34.24
C LEU A 503 -9.55 -9.20 -34.41
N ASN A 504 -10.40 -8.22 -34.12
CA ASN A 504 -10.05 -6.80 -34.19
C ASN A 504 -9.69 -6.29 -32.80
N ARG A 505 -8.51 -5.69 -32.66
CA ARG A 505 -8.00 -5.16 -31.38
C ARG A 505 -7.26 -3.85 -31.59
N SER A 506 -7.16 -3.06 -30.53
CA SER A 506 -6.46 -1.77 -30.58
C SER A 506 -5.65 -1.53 -29.31
N TRP A 507 -4.55 -0.80 -29.45
CA TRP A 507 -3.72 -0.29 -28.36
C TRP A 507 -2.89 0.90 -28.82
N TRP A 508 -2.17 1.52 -27.90
CA TRP A 508 -1.23 2.59 -28.17
C TRP A 508 0.19 2.16 -27.86
N THR A 509 1.15 2.69 -28.61
CA THR A 509 2.57 2.66 -28.27
C THR A 509 3.06 4.08 -28.06
N ILE A 510 3.92 4.30 -27.08
CA ILE A 510 4.51 5.62 -26.80
C ILE A 510 6.03 5.53 -26.84
N THR A 511 6.68 6.55 -27.41
CA THR A 511 8.11 6.79 -27.29
C THR A 511 8.29 8.28 -27.03
N SER A 512 8.44 8.66 -25.77
CA SER A 512 8.48 10.06 -25.33
C SER A 512 9.84 10.43 -24.74
N PRO A 513 10.22 11.71 -24.82
CA PRO A 513 11.35 12.23 -24.06
C PRO A 513 11.00 12.29 -22.57
N GLY A 514 12.02 12.16 -21.72
CA GLY A 514 11.86 12.28 -20.27
C GLY A 514 11.57 10.97 -19.53
N PRO A 515 11.44 11.06 -18.19
CA PRO A 515 11.18 9.93 -17.33
C PRO A 515 9.80 9.31 -17.54
N TRP A 516 9.58 8.13 -16.96
CA TRP A 516 8.31 7.40 -17.08
C TRP A 516 7.10 8.23 -16.62
N ALA A 517 7.28 9.13 -15.66
CA ALA A 517 6.23 9.96 -15.11
C ALA A 517 5.65 10.94 -16.15
N ASP A 518 6.49 11.48 -17.04
CA ASP A 518 6.06 12.39 -18.12
C ASP A 518 5.25 11.63 -19.18
N ALA A 519 5.68 10.41 -19.53
CA ALA A 519 4.96 9.54 -20.46
C ALA A 519 3.60 9.11 -19.91
N MET A 520 3.55 8.75 -18.62
CA MET A 520 2.30 8.43 -17.92
C MET A 520 1.36 9.64 -17.91
N ARG A 521 1.88 10.81 -17.55
CA ARG A 521 1.12 12.06 -17.52
C ARG A 521 0.57 12.46 -18.89
N GLU A 522 1.34 12.28 -19.96
CA GLU A 522 0.85 12.49 -21.33
C GLU A 522 -0.32 11.55 -21.63
N ALA A 523 -0.19 10.27 -21.28
CA ALA A 523 -1.28 9.30 -21.46
C ALA A 523 -2.53 9.68 -20.66
N ASP A 524 -2.36 10.08 -19.40
CA ASP A 524 -3.46 10.46 -18.50
C ASP A 524 -4.25 11.63 -19.08
N LEU A 525 -3.56 12.68 -19.53
CA LEU A 525 -4.18 13.90 -20.03
C LEU A 525 -4.73 13.75 -21.46
N SER A 526 -3.94 13.18 -22.38
CA SER A 526 -4.26 13.17 -23.81
C SER A 526 -5.08 11.96 -24.25
N LEU A 527 -4.91 10.80 -23.59
CA LEU A 527 -5.59 9.56 -23.96
C LEU A 527 -6.75 9.25 -23.01
N PHE A 528 -6.52 9.25 -21.70
CA PHE A 528 -7.56 8.95 -20.71
C PHE A 528 -8.47 10.14 -20.41
N GLY A 529 -8.06 11.36 -20.80
CA GLY A 529 -8.84 12.58 -20.62
C GLY A 529 -8.98 13.00 -19.16
N LEU A 530 -7.97 12.70 -18.33
CA LEU A 530 -7.91 13.11 -16.93
C LEU A 530 -8.09 14.62 -16.82
N ARG A 531 -9.03 15.03 -15.99
CA ARG A 531 -9.34 16.43 -15.69
C ARG A 531 -9.98 16.54 -14.32
N ASP A 532 -10.01 17.74 -13.77
CA ASP A 532 -10.85 18.07 -12.63
C ASP A 532 -12.32 18.05 -13.09
N TYR A 533 -13.11 17.15 -12.52
CA TYR A 533 -14.53 16.97 -12.87
C TYR A 533 -15.45 16.90 -11.66
N ARG A 534 -14.88 16.91 -10.45
CA ARG A 534 -15.64 16.74 -9.21
C ARG A 534 -16.12 18.08 -8.68
N GLU A 535 -17.25 18.03 -8.02
CA GLU A 535 -17.80 19.11 -7.21
C GLU A 535 -18.61 18.48 -6.06
N PRO A 536 -18.95 19.23 -5.01
CA PRO A 536 -19.89 18.75 -3.99
C PRO A 536 -21.24 18.39 -4.63
N TRP A 537 -21.90 17.33 -4.16
CA TRP A 537 -23.18 16.86 -4.74
C TRP A 537 -24.39 17.07 -3.82
N LYS A 538 -24.32 16.64 -2.56
CA LYS A 538 -25.40 16.83 -1.56
C LYS A 538 -24.96 17.65 -0.36
N HIS A 539 -23.67 17.63 -0.04
CA HIS A 539 -23.07 18.28 1.11
C HIS A 539 -21.73 18.89 0.72
N SER A 540 -21.42 20.06 1.28
CA SER A 540 -20.08 20.66 1.21
C SER A 540 -19.07 19.82 2.00
N LEU A 541 -17.77 20.06 1.83
CA LEU A 541 -16.76 19.46 2.70
C LEU A 541 -16.92 19.90 4.16
N THR A 542 -17.29 21.16 4.38
CA THR A 542 -17.58 21.67 5.72
C THR A 542 -18.73 20.90 6.37
N ASP A 543 -19.82 20.68 5.63
CA ASP A 543 -20.95 19.90 6.13
C ASP A 543 -20.57 18.45 6.39
N GLN A 544 -19.75 17.85 5.51
CA GLN A 544 -19.24 16.50 5.71
C GLN A 544 -18.41 16.40 7.00
N ALA A 545 -17.49 17.33 7.24
CA ALA A 545 -16.70 17.37 8.47
C ALA A 545 -17.59 17.47 9.72
N LEU A 546 -18.56 18.39 9.70
CA LEU A 546 -19.51 18.55 10.80
C LEU A 546 -20.39 17.30 11.00
N ASN A 547 -20.84 16.65 9.93
CA ASN A 547 -21.61 15.39 10.02
C ASN A 547 -20.78 14.24 10.61
N ILE A 548 -19.48 14.18 10.32
CA ILE A 548 -18.59 13.20 10.93
C ILE A 548 -18.37 13.50 12.42
N ILE A 549 -18.22 14.77 12.81
CA ILE A 549 -18.14 15.15 14.23
C ILE A 549 -19.41 14.71 14.96
N GLU A 550 -20.59 14.94 14.39
CA GLU A 550 -21.86 14.46 14.94
C GLU A 550 -21.96 12.93 14.98
N LEU A 551 -21.43 12.23 13.96
CA LEU A 551 -21.31 10.77 14.00
C LEU A 551 -20.42 10.31 15.16
N MET A 552 -19.31 10.99 15.42
CA MET A 552 -18.38 10.65 16.50
C MET A 552 -18.95 10.91 17.90
N ARG A 553 -19.99 11.75 18.04
CA ARG A 553 -20.74 11.96 19.30
C ARG A 553 -21.69 10.83 19.65
N ASP A 554 -22.09 10.05 18.65
CA ASP A 554 -23.04 8.96 18.78
C ASP A 554 -22.33 7.73 19.35
N ASP A 555 -22.69 7.30 20.57
CA ASP A 555 -21.98 6.21 21.25
C ASP A 555 -22.08 4.88 20.49
N GLU A 556 -23.20 4.62 19.82
CA GLU A 556 -23.44 3.36 19.10
C GLU A 556 -22.88 3.40 17.69
N ALA A 557 -23.21 4.44 16.91
CA ALA A 557 -22.85 4.51 15.50
C ALA A 557 -21.36 4.78 15.28
N SER A 558 -20.68 5.45 16.22
CA SER A 558 -19.22 5.62 16.16
C SER A 558 -18.46 4.38 16.61
N GLY A 559 -19.14 3.34 17.10
CA GLY A 559 -18.52 2.16 17.68
C GLY A 559 -17.60 2.52 18.84
N TRP A 560 -18.01 3.45 19.72
CA TRP A 560 -17.17 3.87 20.84
C TRP A 560 -17.30 2.90 22.02
N ASP A 561 -16.18 2.37 22.51
CA ASP A 561 -16.14 1.60 23.75
C ASP A 561 -15.66 2.51 24.89
N GLU A 562 -16.56 2.83 25.81
CA GLU A 562 -16.28 3.70 26.96
C GLU A 562 -15.24 3.09 27.91
N ARG A 563 -15.29 1.77 28.13
CA ARG A 563 -14.39 1.07 29.07
C ARG A 563 -12.97 1.00 28.52
N LEU A 564 -12.83 0.76 27.21
CA LEU A 564 -11.55 0.67 26.54
C LEU A 564 -11.03 2.03 26.04
N LYS A 565 -11.89 3.06 26.08
CA LYS A 565 -11.59 4.46 25.73
C LYS A 565 -11.20 4.67 24.28
N GLY A 566 -11.92 4.06 23.35
CA GLY A 566 -11.61 4.21 21.93
C GLY A 566 -12.66 3.65 20.99
N PRO A 567 -12.53 3.95 19.68
CA PRO A 567 -13.38 3.36 18.67
C PRO A 567 -12.99 1.90 18.42
N LEU A 568 -13.98 1.05 18.21
CA LEU A 568 -13.85 -0.38 18.01
C LEU A 568 -13.06 -0.71 16.73
N ASN A 569 -12.31 -1.79 16.81
CA ASN A 569 -11.67 -2.42 15.68
C ASN A 569 -12.48 -3.64 15.26
N ILE A 570 -12.95 -3.61 14.01
CA ILE A 570 -13.87 -4.61 13.47
C ILE A 570 -13.17 -5.96 13.21
N GLU A 571 -11.84 -5.97 13.25
CA GLU A 571 -10.98 -7.10 12.88
C GLU A 571 -10.57 -7.95 14.09
N SER A 572 -10.99 -7.59 15.30
CA SER A 572 -10.82 -8.42 16.50
C SER A 572 -11.92 -8.13 17.52
N PRO A 573 -12.36 -9.14 18.29
CA PRO A 573 -13.39 -8.93 19.30
C PRO A 573 -12.86 -8.09 20.46
N ASP A 574 -13.73 -7.29 21.08
CA ASP A 574 -13.44 -6.51 22.28
C ASP A 574 -12.14 -5.69 22.19
N MET A 575 -11.87 -5.10 21.01
CA MET A 575 -10.64 -4.36 20.74
C MET A 575 -10.96 -2.96 20.25
N VAL A 576 -10.24 -1.97 20.78
CA VAL A 576 -10.26 -0.59 20.27
C VAL A 576 -8.97 -0.26 19.55
N THR A 577 -9.02 0.74 18.67
CA THR A 577 -7.83 1.24 17.97
C THR A 577 -7.87 2.76 17.84
N HIS A 578 -6.82 3.44 18.26
CA HIS A 578 -6.64 4.86 17.95
C HIS A 578 -5.76 4.99 16.72
N ALA A 579 -6.35 5.30 15.56
CA ALA A 579 -5.61 5.52 14.32
C ALA A 579 -5.24 7.00 14.11
N SER A 580 -6.08 7.93 14.62
CA SER A 580 -5.91 9.37 14.50
C SER A 580 -6.42 10.12 15.76
N PRO A 581 -5.79 9.90 16.93
CA PRO A 581 -6.28 10.46 18.19
C PRO A 581 -6.29 12.01 18.22
N LEU A 582 -5.33 12.70 17.57
CA LEU A 582 -5.30 14.17 17.57
C LEU A 582 -6.52 14.80 16.91
N THR A 583 -7.17 14.09 15.98
CA THR A 583 -8.38 14.60 15.32
C THR A 583 -9.55 14.75 16.29
N LEU A 584 -9.61 13.95 17.38
CA LEU A 584 -10.61 14.12 18.43
C LEU A 584 -10.47 15.46 19.16
N PHE A 585 -9.22 15.89 19.40
CA PHE A 585 -8.94 17.18 20.02
C PHE A 585 -9.22 18.32 19.04
N SER A 586 -8.80 18.17 17.78
CA SER A 586 -9.08 19.16 16.74
C SER A 586 -10.58 19.37 16.57
N ALA A 587 -11.39 18.30 16.56
CA ALA A 587 -12.85 18.38 16.52
C ALA A 587 -13.43 19.18 17.70
N ALA A 588 -13.00 18.87 18.94
CA ALA A 588 -13.43 19.59 20.14
C ALA A 588 -13.05 21.08 20.11
N ARG A 589 -11.84 21.40 19.63
CA ARG A 589 -11.32 22.76 19.53
C ARG A 589 -12.05 23.55 18.45
N LEU A 590 -12.18 23.01 17.24
CA LEU A 590 -12.85 23.69 16.13
C LEU A 590 -14.33 23.95 16.41
N THR A 591 -15.01 23.06 17.14
CA THR A 591 -16.43 23.23 17.50
C THR A 591 -16.66 23.97 18.82
N ARG A 592 -15.60 24.19 19.62
CA ARG A 592 -15.67 24.67 21.01
C ARG A 592 -16.58 23.82 21.89
N ASP A 593 -16.57 22.51 21.67
CA ASP A 593 -17.45 21.60 22.37
C ASP A 593 -16.76 20.90 23.55
N GLU A 594 -17.04 21.41 24.74
CA GLU A 594 -16.50 20.84 25.98
C GLU A 594 -17.05 19.44 26.29
N ASP A 595 -18.28 19.14 25.89
CA ASP A 595 -18.87 17.83 26.11
C ASP A 595 -18.22 16.77 25.20
N PHE A 596 -17.98 17.11 23.92
CA PHE A 596 -17.19 16.28 23.01
C PHE A 596 -15.78 16.05 23.57
N PHE A 597 -15.12 17.11 24.03
CA PHE A 597 -13.82 16.99 24.66
C PHE A 597 -13.86 15.99 25.82
N ARG A 598 -14.80 16.16 26.74
CA ARG A 598 -14.96 15.31 27.92
C ARG A 598 -15.26 13.85 27.57
N ARG A 599 -16.15 13.59 26.61
CA ARG A 599 -16.60 12.23 26.27
C ARG A 599 -15.72 11.49 25.27
N ARG A 600 -14.87 12.19 24.52
CA ARG A 600 -14.07 11.61 23.42
C ARG A 600 -12.58 11.93 23.52
N ALA A 601 -12.23 13.22 23.51
CA ALA A 601 -10.83 13.64 23.47
C ALA A 601 -10.09 13.32 24.78
N LEU A 602 -10.70 13.59 25.93
CA LEU A 602 -10.11 13.31 27.24
C LEU A 602 -9.88 11.79 27.46
N PRO A 603 -10.85 10.89 27.20
CA PRO A 603 -10.58 9.45 27.21
C PRO A 603 -9.48 9.01 26.23
N ALA A 604 -9.36 9.67 25.07
CA ALA A 604 -8.26 9.40 24.14
C ALA A 604 -6.90 9.83 24.70
N LEU A 605 -6.80 10.96 25.42
CA LEU A 605 -5.60 11.33 26.18
C LEU A 605 -5.25 10.23 27.20
N GLU A 606 -6.23 9.79 27.98
CA GLU A 606 -6.05 8.74 28.99
C GLU A 606 -5.58 7.42 28.36
N PHE A 607 -6.09 7.08 27.17
CA PHE A 607 -5.61 5.96 26.37
C PHE A 607 -4.13 6.11 26.02
N LEU A 608 -3.75 7.25 25.43
CA LEU A 608 -2.36 7.54 25.04
C LEU A 608 -1.39 7.43 26.21
N LEU A 609 -1.82 7.88 27.40
CA LEU A 609 -1.03 7.86 28.62
C LEU A 609 -0.85 6.47 29.24
N THR A 610 -1.58 5.45 28.83
CA THR A 610 -1.60 4.17 29.59
C THR A 610 -1.63 2.90 28.76
N ARG A 611 -1.95 2.96 27.47
CA ARG A 611 -1.97 1.78 26.60
C ARG A 611 -0.62 1.58 25.91
N PRO A 612 -0.14 0.33 25.81
CA PRO A 612 1.17 0.02 25.22
C PRO A 612 1.19 0.05 23.69
N SER A 613 0.02 0.06 23.04
CA SER A 613 -0.15 -0.12 21.59
C SER A 613 -1.29 0.76 21.05
N PHE A 614 -1.31 1.00 19.73
CA PHE A 614 -2.43 1.64 19.03
C PHE A 614 -3.72 0.84 19.22
N HIS A 615 -3.57 -0.47 19.31
CA HIS A 615 -4.61 -1.45 19.56
C HIS A 615 -4.65 -1.80 21.04
N PHE A 616 -5.84 -1.99 21.61
CA PHE A 616 -5.96 -2.46 22.99
C PHE A 616 -7.19 -3.34 23.17
N SER A 617 -7.02 -4.44 23.91
CA SER A 617 -8.08 -5.33 24.36
C SER A 617 -7.72 -5.88 25.74
N LEU A 618 -8.72 -6.34 26.49
CA LEU A 618 -8.50 -6.98 27.80
C LEU A 618 -7.94 -8.40 27.69
N LYS A 619 -7.92 -8.97 26.47
CA LYS A 619 -7.43 -10.33 26.18
C LYS A 619 -6.58 -10.30 24.91
N ALA A 620 -5.39 -10.90 24.98
CA ALA A 620 -4.54 -11.06 23.80
C ALA A 620 -4.88 -12.32 22.97
N HIS A 621 -5.54 -13.31 23.57
CA HIS A 621 -5.81 -14.60 22.92
C HIS A 621 -6.80 -14.44 21.76
N GLY A 622 -6.41 -14.88 20.56
CA GLY A 622 -7.25 -14.82 19.35
C GLY A 622 -7.15 -13.52 18.57
N SER A 623 -6.35 -12.53 19.01
CA SER A 623 -6.07 -11.31 18.26
C SER A 623 -4.94 -11.52 17.25
N HIS A 624 -5.07 -10.93 16.06
CA HIS A 624 -3.99 -10.83 15.08
C HIS A 624 -3.01 -9.69 15.37
N TYR A 625 -3.37 -8.78 16.27
CA TYR A 625 -2.67 -7.52 16.53
C TYR A 625 -1.90 -7.49 17.86
N LEU A 626 -2.38 -8.24 18.87
CA LEU A 626 -1.89 -8.13 20.24
C LEU A 626 -1.09 -9.35 20.68
N GLY A 627 0.07 -9.12 21.28
CA GLY A 627 0.78 -10.09 22.11
C GLY A 627 0.27 -10.09 23.55
N LYS A 628 0.72 -11.06 24.36
CA LYS A 628 0.31 -11.17 25.79
C LYS A 628 0.55 -9.89 26.59
N ASP A 629 1.65 -9.19 26.32
CA ASP A 629 2.02 -7.96 27.02
C ASP A 629 1.16 -6.74 26.64
N ASP A 630 0.39 -6.81 25.55
CA ASP A 630 -0.35 -5.67 25.02
C ASP A 630 -1.79 -5.58 25.58
N ALA A 631 -2.22 -6.60 26.33
CA ALA A 631 -3.53 -6.67 26.98
C ALA A 631 -3.52 -6.16 28.44
N ALA A 632 -2.46 -5.43 28.82
CA ALA A 632 -2.33 -4.80 30.13
C ALA A 632 -1.88 -3.34 29.99
N LEU A 633 -2.34 -2.49 30.91
CA LEU A 633 -1.86 -1.12 31.04
C LEU A 633 -0.36 -1.10 31.29
N ASN A 634 0.32 -0.17 30.60
CA ASN A 634 1.76 -0.03 30.68
C ASN A 634 2.10 1.46 30.65
N PHE A 635 2.88 1.93 31.61
CA PHE A 635 3.23 3.34 31.71
C PHE A 635 4.56 3.71 31.04
N GLU A 636 5.25 2.73 30.44
CA GLU A 636 6.54 2.92 29.78
C GLU A 636 6.45 2.75 28.26
N ARG A 637 5.63 1.78 27.81
CA ARG A 637 5.43 1.51 26.39
C ARG A 637 4.48 2.56 25.81
N ARG A 638 4.96 3.28 24.80
CA ARG A 638 4.20 4.31 24.06
C ARG A 638 4.34 4.02 22.56
N PRO A 639 3.24 3.87 21.83
CA PRO A 639 3.31 3.50 20.41
C PRO A 639 3.51 4.71 19.47
N TYR A 640 3.16 5.92 19.92
CA TYR A 640 3.26 7.16 19.14
C TYR A 640 4.60 7.89 19.34
N SER A 641 5.11 8.50 18.28
CA SER A 641 6.34 9.30 18.28
C SER A 641 6.09 10.73 18.79
N SER A 642 7.18 11.51 18.88
CA SER A 642 7.14 12.92 19.32
C SER A 642 6.18 13.78 18.53
N VAL A 643 5.93 13.47 17.26
CA VAL A 643 4.98 14.18 16.40
C VAL A 643 3.59 14.28 17.04
N VAL A 644 3.06 13.15 17.52
CA VAL A 644 1.71 13.11 18.12
C VAL A 644 1.69 13.75 19.50
N TRP A 645 2.74 13.55 20.31
CA TRP A 645 2.82 14.15 21.65
C TRP A 645 2.99 15.67 21.61
N GLN A 646 3.76 16.19 20.64
CA GLN A 646 3.88 17.63 20.37
C GLN A 646 2.52 18.20 19.93
N GLY A 647 1.82 17.53 19.02
CA GLY A 647 0.48 17.97 18.63
C GLY A 647 -0.55 17.90 19.77
N LEU A 648 -0.40 16.96 20.69
CA LEU A 648 -1.26 16.89 21.88
C LEU A 648 -1.03 18.08 22.82
N ASP A 649 0.23 18.51 22.99
CA ASP A 649 0.57 19.72 23.76
C ASP A 649 -0.08 20.96 23.14
N ASP A 650 0.06 21.15 21.82
CA ASP A 650 -0.58 22.25 21.10
C ASP A 650 -2.10 22.26 21.29
N GLN A 651 -2.75 21.10 21.16
CA GLN A 651 -4.20 20.96 21.24
C GLN A 651 -4.74 21.14 22.67
N LEU A 652 -3.92 20.86 23.69
CA LEU A 652 -4.26 21.12 25.09
C LEU A 652 -3.99 22.58 25.51
N GLY A 653 -3.39 23.37 24.63
CA GLY A 653 -2.84 24.69 24.91
C GLY A 653 -1.35 24.57 25.15
N ALA A 654 -0.56 24.90 24.13
CA ALA A 654 0.88 24.75 24.11
C ALA A 654 1.53 25.31 25.40
N GLY A 655 2.37 24.48 26.04
CA GLY A 655 3.07 24.86 27.27
C GLY A 655 2.22 24.93 28.54
N LEU A 656 0.90 24.68 28.50
CA LEU A 656 0.08 24.62 29.72
C LEU A 656 0.40 23.40 30.60
N ASN A 657 0.99 22.36 30.01
CA ASN A 657 1.35 21.10 30.67
C ASN A 657 2.86 20.80 30.49
N PRO A 658 3.77 21.46 31.26
CA PRO A 658 5.22 21.30 31.05
C PRO A 658 5.73 19.85 31.10
N TRP A 659 5.06 18.98 31.86
CA TRP A 659 5.40 17.57 31.94
C TRP A 659 5.14 16.79 30.65
N LEU A 660 4.20 17.27 29.81
CA LEU A 660 3.85 16.63 28.55
C LEU A 660 4.93 16.91 27.50
N SER A 661 5.34 18.17 27.34
CA SER A 661 6.41 18.53 26.40
C SER A 661 7.75 17.90 26.80
N SER A 662 8.20 18.10 28.04
CA SER A 662 9.52 17.64 28.51
C SER A 662 9.60 16.13 28.80
N GLY A 663 8.52 15.53 29.31
CA GLY A 663 8.51 14.13 29.73
C GLY A 663 7.99 13.16 28.66
N TYR A 664 7.09 13.62 27.79
CA TYR A 664 6.40 12.78 26.80
C TYR A 664 6.82 13.09 25.36
N ALA A 665 6.77 14.35 24.93
CA ALA A 665 7.14 14.72 23.57
C ALA A 665 8.65 14.65 23.33
N PHE A 666 9.45 15.30 24.20
CA PHE A 666 10.89 15.48 24.00
C PHE A 666 11.71 15.11 25.25
N PRO A 667 11.71 13.83 25.67
CA PRO A 667 12.49 13.40 26.83
C PRO A 667 13.99 13.66 26.63
N GLY A 668 14.56 14.51 27.48
CA GLY A 668 15.98 14.92 27.37
C GLY A 668 16.26 15.77 26.13
N ASP A 669 15.32 16.63 25.74
CA ASP A 669 15.41 17.59 24.62
C ASP A 669 15.67 16.92 23.26
N ARG A 670 15.26 15.66 23.11
CA ARG A 670 15.37 14.88 21.88
C ARG A 670 14.05 14.20 21.57
N PRO A 671 13.78 13.89 20.29
CA PRO A 671 12.61 13.10 19.96
C PRO A 671 12.63 11.74 20.65
N ARG A 672 11.44 11.27 21.02
CA ARG A 672 11.21 10.00 21.68
C ARG A 672 11.61 8.86 20.77
N ASN A 673 12.50 8.00 21.26
CA ASN A 673 12.79 6.73 20.62
C ASN A 673 11.64 5.74 20.84
N VAL A 674 10.93 5.38 19.77
CA VAL A 674 9.88 4.37 19.82
C VAL A 674 10.43 3.04 19.29
N ARG A 675 10.66 2.05 20.16
CA ARG A 675 11.38 0.81 19.79
C ARG A 675 10.55 -0.28 19.10
N ARG A 676 9.22 -0.20 19.14
CA ARG A 676 8.30 -1.20 18.57
C ARG A 676 7.31 -0.55 17.61
N HIS A 677 7.68 -0.37 16.35
CA HIS A 677 6.70 -0.23 15.27
C HIS A 677 7.36 -0.55 13.92
N PRO A 678 6.83 -1.51 13.15
CA PRO A 678 7.19 -1.67 11.75
C PRO A 678 6.38 -0.63 10.94
N LYS A 679 7.03 0.12 10.04
CA LYS A 679 6.44 1.15 9.13
C LYS A 679 6.25 2.51 9.80
N ARG A 680 7.24 3.39 9.68
CA ARG A 680 7.20 4.78 10.12
C ARG A 680 7.71 5.72 9.04
N ALA A 681 7.27 6.96 9.15
CA ALA A 681 7.95 8.08 8.51
C ALA A 681 9.42 8.14 8.92
N ALA A 682 10.20 8.90 8.15
CA ALA A 682 11.63 9.02 8.37
C ALA A 682 11.93 9.62 9.75
N GLU A 683 13.04 9.22 10.38
CA GLU A 683 13.42 9.69 11.72
C GLU A 683 13.57 11.22 11.79
N TRP A 684 13.96 11.87 10.69
CA TRP A 684 14.05 13.33 10.61
C TRP A 684 12.68 14.03 10.70
N SER A 685 11.57 13.33 10.44
CA SER A 685 10.21 13.86 10.63
C SER A 685 9.90 14.12 12.11
N ASP A 686 10.43 13.28 13.02
CA ASP A 686 10.31 13.52 14.45
C ASP A 686 11.12 14.75 14.91
N LEU A 687 12.22 15.06 14.23
CA LEU A 687 12.98 16.29 14.47
C LEU A 687 12.23 17.55 14.00
N LEU A 688 11.40 17.46 12.94
CA LEU A 688 10.51 18.57 12.56
C LEU A 688 9.53 18.92 13.68
N ALA A 689 9.03 17.94 14.43
CA ALA A 689 8.18 18.20 15.60
C ALA A 689 8.95 18.95 16.69
N LEU A 690 10.20 18.58 16.95
CA LEU A 690 11.06 19.30 17.88
C LEU A 690 11.32 20.75 17.40
N HIS A 691 11.56 20.94 16.10
CA HIS A 691 11.78 22.27 15.54
C HIS A 691 10.54 23.17 15.63
N ARG A 692 9.33 22.62 15.43
CA ARG A 692 8.07 23.36 15.65
C ARG A 692 7.91 23.82 17.10
N HIS A 693 8.36 23.00 18.06
CA HIS A 693 8.29 23.33 19.49
C HIS A 693 9.39 24.32 19.92
N SER A 694 10.62 24.05 19.51
CA SER A 694 11.83 24.79 19.90
C SER A 694 12.72 25.03 18.66
N PRO A 695 12.45 26.09 17.87
CA PRO A 695 13.17 26.34 16.63
C PRO A 695 14.64 26.73 16.91
N SER A 696 15.54 26.19 16.10
CA SER A 696 16.98 26.46 16.14
C SER A 696 17.59 26.21 14.77
N GLU A 697 18.48 27.10 14.32
CA GLU A 697 19.23 26.94 13.07
C GLU A 697 20.10 25.68 13.07
N ALA A 698 20.70 25.33 14.21
CA ALA A 698 21.51 24.11 14.33
C ALA A 698 20.65 22.84 14.16
N LEU A 699 19.44 22.85 14.74
CA LEU A 699 18.48 21.76 14.57
C LEU A 699 17.97 21.69 13.13
N LEU A 700 17.68 22.83 12.50
CA LEU A 700 17.26 22.86 11.10
C LEU A 700 18.35 22.32 10.17
N ALA A 701 19.63 22.64 10.44
CA ALA A 701 20.75 22.06 9.71
C ALA A 701 20.87 20.53 9.89
N GLU A 702 20.64 20.01 11.11
CA GLU A 702 20.56 18.57 11.38
C GLU A 702 19.44 17.90 10.57
N ILE A 703 18.25 18.50 10.56
CA ILE A 703 17.09 18.02 9.79
C ILE A 703 17.40 17.97 8.30
N ARG A 704 17.98 19.05 7.74
CA ARG A 704 18.36 19.12 6.32
C ARG A 704 19.34 18.02 5.95
N ALA A 705 20.40 17.85 6.74
CA ALA A 705 21.39 16.80 6.48
C ALA A 705 20.79 15.39 6.55
N ALA A 706 19.92 15.12 7.53
CA ALA A 706 19.24 13.84 7.66
C ALA A 706 18.25 13.58 6.52
N ALA A 707 17.50 14.61 6.10
CA ALA A 707 16.57 14.52 4.98
C ALA A 707 17.31 14.31 3.66
N ASP A 708 18.43 15.00 3.42
CA ASP A 708 19.25 14.86 2.22
C ASP A 708 19.80 13.42 2.07
N ALA A 709 20.37 12.89 3.16
CA ALA A 709 20.85 11.50 3.18
C ALA A 709 19.70 10.50 2.92
N TRP A 710 18.55 10.74 3.54
CA TRP A 710 17.36 9.91 3.37
C TRP A 710 16.81 9.96 1.93
N ILE A 711 16.80 11.13 1.27
CA ILE A 711 16.35 11.26 -0.13
C ILE A 711 17.25 10.43 -1.04
N VAL A 712 18.57 10.54 -0.89
CA VAL A 712 19.55 9.79 -1.70
C VAL A 712 19.35 8.28 -1.53
N GLU A 713 19.20 7.80 -0.29
CA GLU A 713 18.97 6.38 0.00
C GLU A 713 17.63 5.89 -0.57
N ARG A 714 16.54 6.61 -0.29
CA ARG A 714 15.18 6.10 -0.50
C ARG A 714 14.66 6.30 -1.91
N PHE A 715 15.18 7.26 -2.66
CA PHE A 715 14.88 7.46 -4.07
C PHE A 715 15.99 6.95 -5.00
N ALA A 716 16.89 6.11 -4.49
CA ALA A 716 17.91 5.46 -5.31
C ALA A 716 17.25 4.66 -6.46
N PRO A 717 17.70 4.83 -7.72
CA PRO A 717 17.08 4.20 -8.89
C PRO A 717 17.35 2.69 -8.99
N ASP A 718 18.36 2.17 -8.27
CA ASP A 718 18.82 0.78 -8.31
C ASP A 718 18.01 -0.19 -7.43
N GLN A 719 16.84 0.22 -6.95
CA GLN A 719 15.92 -0.69 -6.25
C GLN A 719 15.39 -1.76 -7.21
N THR A 720 15.79 -3.01 -6.97
CA THR A 720 15.45 -4.18 -7.82
C THR A 720 14.49 -5.17 -7.16
N GLN A 721 14.35 -5.13 -5.83
CA GLN A 721 13.52 -6.10 -5.11
C GLN A 721 12.01 -5.83 -5.30
N HIS A 722 11.29 -6.83 -5.83
CA HIS A 722 9.84 -6.76 -5.96
C HIS A 722 9.14 -6.96 -4.59
N PRO A 723 8.30 -5.99 -4.11
CA PRO A 723 7.71 -6.03 -2.76
C PRO A 723 6.61 -7.08 -2.59
N GLY A 724 6.08 -7.64 -3.68
CA GLY A 724 4.95 -8.57 -3.67
C GLY A 724 3.61 -7.84 -3.54
N VAL A 725 2.54 -8.60 -3.28
CA VAL A 725 1.15 -8.07 -3.28
C VAL A 725 0.58 -7.81 -1.89
N GLY A 726 1.34 -8.16 -0.84
CA GLY A 726 0.92 -8.06 0.56
C GLY A 726 1.21 -6.72 1.26
N PRO A 727 2.27 -5.96 0.91
CA PRO A 727 2.49 -4.66 1.54
C PRO A 727 1.42 -3.62 1.17
N PHE A 728 1.27 -2.61 2.02
CA PHE A 728 0.41 -1.45 1.76
C PHE A 728 1.08 -0.56 0.72
N TYR A 729 0.31 -0.07 -0.25
CA TYR A 729 0.86 0.74 -1.34
C TYR A 729 1.48 2.04 -0.84
N ASN A 730 0.74 2.75 0.02
CA ASN A 730 1.10 4.08 0.51
C ASN A 730 1.95 4.07 1.80
N ALA A 731 2.47 2.92 2.27
CA ALA A 731 3.09 2.78 3.60
C ALA A 731 4.62 2.62 3.63
N GLY A 732 5.32 3.08 2.59
CA GLY A 732 6.79 3.12 2.56
C GLY A 732 7.47 1.91 1.93
N GLU A 733 6.76 0.82 1.63
CA GLU A 733 7.35 -0.37 1.00
C GLU A 733 7.42 -0.29 -0.53
N PHE A 734 6.40 0.29 -1.17
CA PHE A 734 6.46 0.51 -2.61
C PHE A 734 7.37 1.70 -2.89
N TYR A 735 7.04 2.87 -2.38
CA TYR A 735 7.80 4.10 -2.51
C TYR A 735 7.94 4.83 -1.16
N PRO A 736 8.88 5.78 -1.02
CA PRO A 736 9.13 6.47 0.24
C PRO A 736 8.02 7.44 0.65
N PHE A 737 7.85 7.61 1.96
CA PHE A 737 6.96 8.64 2.53
C PHE A 737 7.44 10.05 2.19
N TRP A 738 6.70 10.79 1.38
CA TRP A 738 7.17 12.05 0.81
C TRP A 738 6.51 13.31 1.39
N TRP A 739 5.35 13.18 2.04
CA TRP A 739 4.57 14.33 2.53
C TRP A 739 5.34 15.24 3.50
N ASP A 740 6.23 14.70 4.33
CA ASP A 740 7.03 15.51 5.28
C ASP A 740 8.08 16.40 4.56
N LEU A 741 8.42 16.09 3.30
CA LEU A 741 9.31 16.93 2.50
C LEU A 741 8.66 18.27 2.15
N LEU A 742 7.33 18.31 2.03
CA LEU A 742 6.60 19.57 1.83
C LEU A 742 6.63 20.43 3.08
N ASP A 743 6.53 19.84 4.28
CA ASP A 743 6.72 20.59 5.53
C ASP A 743 8.11 21.22 5.58
N LEU A 744 9.15 20.48 5.17
CA LEU A 744 10.52 21.00 5.12
C LEU A 744 10.70 22.05 4.02
N TYR A 745 10.04 21.90 2.86
CA TYR A 745 10.03 22.91 1.81
C TYR A 745 9.37 24.21 2.29
N GLU A 746 8.21 24.14 2.95
CA GLU A 746 7.54 25.31 3.52
C GLU A 746 8.42 26.05 4.54
N LEU A 747 9.24 25.33 5.31
CA LEU A 747 10.16 25.91 6.29
C LEU A 747 11.41 26.53 5.66
N THR A 748 11.88 26.03 4.51
CA THR A 748 13.21 26.35 3.99
C THR A 748 13.20 27.09 2.65
N GLY A 749 12.14 26.94 1.86
CA GLY A 749 12.05 27.40 0.48
C GLY A 749 12.94 26.64 -0.51
N GLU A 750 13.60 25.56 -0.09
CA GLU A 750 14.63 24.89 -0.91
C GLU A 750 14.01 23.93 -1.95
N PRO A 751 14.19 24.17 -3.27
CA PRO A 751 13.52 23.41 -4.33
C PRO A 751 13.76 21.90 -4.29
N ARG A 752 14.92 21.44 -3.81
CA ARG A 752 15.25 20.01 -3.72
C ARG A 752 14.24 19.19 -2.91
N TYR A 753 13.63 19.77 -1.86
CA TYR A 753 12.61 19.09 -1.06
C TYR A 753 11.28 19.01 -1.79
N ARG A 754 10.88 20.09 -2.48
CA ARG A 754 9.74 20.09 -3.39
C ARG A 754 9.92 19.08 -4.51
N ASP A 755 11.09 19.04 -5.15
CA ASP A 755 11.36 18.15 -6.28
C ASP A 755 11.37 16.67 -5.85
N ALA A 756 11.92 16.37 -4.66
CA ALA A 756 11.81 15.04 -4.07
C ALA A 756 10.35 14.68 -3.68
N ALA A 757 9.57 15.65 -3.20
CA ALA A 757 8.13 15.48 -2.94
C ALA A 757 7.38 15.18 -4.25
N THR A 758 7.68 15.89 -5.34
CA THR A 758 7.14 15.63 -6.69
C THR A 758 7.38 14.18 -7.10
N ARG A 759 8.61 13.68 -6.97
CA ARG A 759 8.94 12.29 -7.30
C ARG A 759 8.18 11.27 -6.44
N GLY A 760 7.95 11.57 -5.17
CA GLY A 760 7.11 10.74 -4.30
C GLY A 760 5.62 10.78 -4.69
N ALA A 761 5.13 11.95 -5.10
CA ALA A 761 3.76 12.15 -5.55
C ALA A 761 3.47 11.42 -6.87
N GLU A 762 4.44 11.35 -7.79
CA GLU A 762 4.34 10.56 -9.03
C GLU A 762 3.98 9.09 -8.76
N PHE A 763 4.63 8.46 -7.76
CA PHE A 763 4.28 7.10 -7.34
C PHE A 763 2.91 7.04 -6.68
N THR A 764 2.53 8.05 -5.90
CA THR A 764 1.20 8.09 -5.28
C THR A 764 0.11 8.14 -6.35
N VAL A 765 0.23 9.03 -7.33
CA VAL A 765 -0.78 9.16 -8.39
C VAL A 765 -0.80 7.96 -9.34
N ALA A 766 0.33 7.28 -9.57
CA ALA A 766 0.34 6.02 -10.34
C ALA A 766 -0.56 4.92 -9.74
N GLY A 767 -0.81 4.97 -8.42
CA GLY A 767 -1.75 4.09 -7.73
C GLY A 767 -3.21 4.55 -7.74
N LEU A 768 -3.53 5.66 -8.41
CA LEU A 768 -4.88 6.24 -8.47
C LEU A 768 -5.51 5.99 -9.84
N TRP A 769 -6.79 5.65 -9.87
CA TRP A 769 -7.46 5.31 -11.12
C TRP A 769 -7.59 6.52 -12.06
N VAL A 770 -7.17 6.36 -13.31
CA VAL A 770 -7.48 7.28 -14.43
C VAL A 770 -8.49 6.68 -15.42
N ALA A 771 -8.86 5.42 -15.19
CA ALA A 771 -9.81 4.66 -15.99
C ALA A 771 -11.02 4.17 -15.15
N PRO A 772 -12.17 3.87 -15.78
CA PRO A 772 -12.51 4.17 -17.19
C PRO A 772 -12.58 5.69 -17.44
N SER A 773 -12.79 6.11 -18.68
CA SER A 773 -12.90 7.54 -19.03
C SER A 773 -13.87 8.29 -18.14
N ILE A 774 -13.51 9.53 -17.80
CA ILE A 774 -14.36 10.42 -17.02
C ILE A 774 -15.68 10.66 -17.77
N PRO A 775 -16.85 10.52 -17.11
CA PRO A 775 -18.15 10.76 -17.74
C PRO A 775 -18.26 12.15 -18.37
N ALA A 776 -19.00 12.25 -19.47
CA ALA A 776 -19.27 13.53 -20.11
C ALA A 776 -20.13 14.42 -19.17
N PRO A 777 -19.97 15.75 -19.20
CA PRO A 777 -20.85 16.65 -18.47
C PRO A 777 -22.33 16.38 -18.77
N GLY A 778 -23.16 16.29 -17.72
CA GLY A 778 -24.61 16.04 -17.83
C GLY A 778 -25.01 14.57 -18.03
N GLU A 779 -24.05 13.68 -18.30
CA GLU A 779 -24.32 12.25 -18.50
C GLU A 779 -24.88 11.60 -17.21
N GLN A 780 -25.94 10.81 -17.36
CA GLN A 780 -26.62 10.12 -16.26
C GLN A 780 -26.19 8.65 -16.17
N THR A 781 -26.44 8.03 -15.02
CA THR A 781 -26.34 6.59 -14.82
C THR A 781 -27.48 6.11 -13.95
N THR A 782 -28.00 4.93 -14.27
CA THR A 782 -29.00 4.24 -13.44
C THR A 782 -28.28 3.42 -12.36
N LEU A 783 -28.62 3.67 -11.10
CA LEU A 783 -28.21 2.82 -9.97
C LEU A 783 -29.32 1.85 -9.60
N TYR A 784 -28.93 0.71 -9.03
CA TYR A 784 -29.83 -0.30 -8.44
C TYR A 784 -30.89 -0.85 -9.41
N PRO A 785 -30.48 -1.32 -10.61
CA PRO A 785 -31.41 -1.83 -11.61
C PRO A 785 -32.33 -2.91 -11.03
N GLY A 786 -33.64 -2.79 -11.24
CA GLY A 786 -34.64 -3.71 -10.69
C GLY A 786 -34.93 -3.52 -9.20
N ASN A 787 -34.65 -2.33 -8.64
CA ASN A 787 -34.85 -1.98 -7.23
C ASN A 787 -34.06 -2.86 -6.25
N LYS A 788 -32.86 -3.28 -6.65
CA LYS A 788 -32.02 -4.20 -5.88
C LYS A 788 -30.58 -3.73 -5.82
N SER A 789 -29.98 -3.92 -4.65
CA SER A 789 -28.55 -3.72 -4.43
C SER A 789 -28.04 -4.74 -3.45
N GLY A 790 -26.79 -5.14 -3.55
CA GLY A 790 -26.18 -6.03 -2.56
C GLY A 790 -25.01 -6.77 -3.16
N GLY A 791 -24.56 -7.80 -2.47
CA GLY A 791 -23.39 -8.54 -2.87
C GLY A 791 -22.95 -9.52 -1.81
N THR A 792 -21.76 -10.06 -2.02
CA THR A 792 -21.10 -10.94 -1.06
C THR A 792 -19.96 -10.16 -0.42
N HIS A 793 -19.98 -10.04 0.89
CA HIS A 793 -19.01 -9.23 1.61
C HIS A 793 -18.46 -9.97 2.83
N HIS A 794 -17.27 -9.58 3.27
CA HIS A 794 -16.66 -10.11 4.49
C HIS A 794 -17.47 -9.74 5.73
N THR A 795 -17.59 -10.66 6.67
CA THR A 795 -18.23 -10.42 7.96
C THR A 795 -17.21 -10.05 9.03
N TRP A 796 -17.54 -9.03 9.82
CA TRP A 796 -16.67 -8.42 10.81
C TRP A 796 -17.31 -8.45 12.20
N TYR A 797 -16.54 -8.12 13.24
CA TYR A 797 -17.12 -7.91 14.57
C TYR A 797 -17.94 -6.62 14.60
N LEU A 798 -19.12 -6.70 15.21
CA LEU A 798 -20.03 -5.58 15.46
C LEU A 798 -19.88 -5.06 16.90
N PRO A 799 -20.41 -3.86 17.21
CA PRO A 799 -20.31 -3.30 18.56
C PRO A 799 -21.00 -4.11 19.65
N ASP A 800 -21.99 -4.93 19.28
CA ASP A 800 -22.66 -5.86 20.20
C ASP A 800 -21.88 -7.19 20.42
N GLY A 801 -20.65 -7.29 19.88
CA GLY A 801 -19.79 -8.47 19.95
C GLY A 801 -20.17 -9.59 18.98
N THR A 802 -21.24 -9.45 18.22
CA THR A 802 -21.64 -10.44 17.20
C THR A 802 -20.82 -10.28 15.92
N VAL A 803 -20.83 -11.31 15.07
CA VAL A 803 -20.19 -11.26 13.75
C VAL A 803 -21.24 -11.00 12.68
N GLY A 804 -21.01 -10.01 11.82
CA GLY A 804 -21.90 -9.65 10.73
C GLY A 804 -21.54 -8.31 10.08
N ARG A 805 -22.58 -7.61 9.63
CA ARG A 805 -22.53 -6.26 9.06
C ARG A 805 -23.73 -5.45 9.55
N ARG A 806 -23.54 -4.15 9.78
CA ARG A 806 -24.64 -3.29 10.24
C ARG A 806 -25.75 -3.22 9.18
N GLY A 807 -26.99 -3.40 9.60
CA GLY A 807 -28.16 -3.42 8.71
C GLY A 807 -28.34 -4.72 7.91
N TRP A 808 -27.50 -5.74 8.10
CA TRP A 808 -27.66 -7.05 7.47
C TRP A 808 -28.45 -8.02 8.36
N PRO A 809 -29.14 -9.02 7.78
CA PRO A 809 -29.80 -10.06 8.58
C PRO A 809 -28.79 -10.82 9.46
N LYS A 810 -29.10 -10.97 10.75
CA LYS A 810 -28.34 -11.82 11.66
C LYS A 810 -28.56 -13.28 11.30
N THR A 811 -27.49 -14.07 11.13
CA THR A 811 -27.58 -15.52 10.90
C THR A 811 -26.67 -16.26 11.88
N SER A 812 -27.08 -17.44 12.34
CA SER A 812 -26.39 -18.17 13.42
C SER A 812 -25.07 -18.84 13.02
N ARG A 813 -24.66 -18.74 11.74
CA ARG A 813 -23.50 -19.47 11.18
C ARG A 813 -22.34 -18.56 10.74
N LEU A 814 -22.42 -17.26 11.00
CA LEU A 814 -21.36 -16.33 10.58
C LEU A 814 -20.10 -16.55 11.41
N VAL A 815 -18.96 -16.52 10.73
CA VAL A 815 -17.63 -16.63 11.33
C VAL A 815 -16.82 -15.42 10.91
N PHE A 816 -15.94 -14.95 11.80
CA PHE A 816 -15.07 -13.81 11.51
C PHE A 816 -14.27 -14.04 10.21
N GLY A 817 -14.22 -13.03 9.34
CA GLY A 817 -13.55 -13.12 8.04
C GLY A 817 -14.26 -14.02 7.01
N GLY A 818 -15.40 -14.61 7.38
CA GLY A 818 -16.28 -15.35 6.47
C GLY A 818 -16.98 -14.45 5.46
N TRP A 819 -17.79 -15.05 4.62
CA TRP A 819 -18.53 -14.38 3.55
C TRP A 819 -20.03 -14.43 3.83
N GLN A 820 -20.71 -13.30 3.68
CA GLN A 820 -22.17 -13.22 3.72
C GLN A 820 -22.68 -12.60 2.41
N THR A 821 -23.67 -13.24 1.80
CA THR A 821 -24.35 -12.73 0.60
C THR A 821 -25.74 -12.25 0.96
N HIS A 822 -26.08 -11.03 0.54
CA HIS A 822 -27.43 -10.51 0.71
C HIS A 822 -27.79 -9.52 -0.39
N THR A 823 -29.09 -9.42 -0.69
CA THR A 823 -29.65 -8.45 -1.64
C THR A 823 -30.74 -7.66 -0.94
N PHE A 824 -30.53 -6.35 -0.86
CA PHE A 824 -31.44 -5.36 -0.31
C PHE A 824 -32.40 -4.84 -1.38
N SER A 825 -33.59 -4.43 -0.95
CA SER A 825 -34.53 -3.67 -1.79
C SER A 825 -34.18 -2.19 -1.71
N ILE A 826 -33.43 -1.70 -2.70
CA ILE A 826 -33.01 -0.29 -2.79
C ILE A 826 -33.58 0.29 -4.08
N PRO A 827 -34.37 1.39 -4.03
CA PRO A 827 -35.01 1.93 -5.22
C PRO A 827 -34.03 2.29 -6.33
N GLN A 828 -34.36 1.87 -7.55
CA GLN A 828 -33.66 2.29 -8.75
C GLN A 828 -33.78 3.80 -8.92
N LYS A 829 -32.70 4.46 -9.37
CA LYS A 829 -32.69 5.91 -9.65
C LYS A 829 -31.62 6.27 -10.65
N ASP A 830 -31.86 7.38 -11.35
CA ASP A 830 -30.87 8.00 -12.22
C ASP A 830 -30.16 9.13 -11.48
N ILE A 831 -28.84 9.18 -11.61
CA ILE A 831 -28.00 10.22 -11.01
C ILE A 831 -26.94 10.71 -12.02
N PRO A 832 -26.36 11.91 -11.83
CA PRO A 832 -25.20 12.33 -12.60
C PRO A 832 -24.07 11.33 -12.40
N ALA A 833 -23.57 10.76 -13.48
CA ALA A 833 -22.75 9.56 -13.33
C ALA A 833 -21.34 9.80 -12.83
N TRP A 834 -20.85 11.04 -12.97
CA TRP A 834 -19.57 11.44 -12.38
C TRP A 834 -19.53 11.23 -10.87
N VAL A 835 -20.69 11.19 -10.19
CA VAL A 835 -20.81 10.97 -8.75
C VAL A 835 -20.16 9.63 -8.34
N VAL A 836 -20.41 8.57 -9.10
CA VAL A 836 -19.95 7.20 -8.82
C VAL A 836 -18.72 6.78 -9.62
N SER A 837 -18.11 7.69 -10.39
CA SER A 837 -16.88 7.42 -11.15
C SER A 837 -15.72 7.01 -10.24
N PRO A 838 -14.98 5.92 -10.54
CA PRO A 838 -13.84 5.50 -9.72
C PRO A 838 -12.57 6.34 -9.94
N VAL A 839 -12.53 7.20 -10.96
CA VAL A 839 -11.36 8.02 -11.28
C VAL A 839 -10.94 8.87 -10.09
N GLY A 840 -9.68 8.75 -9.67
CA GLY A 840 -9.07 9.38 -8.49
C GLY A 840 -9.05 8.51 -7.23
N LEU A 841 -9.74 7.36 -7.21
CA LEU A 841 -9.66 6.43 -6.09
C LEU A 841 -8.37 5.62 -6.13
N GLY A 842 -7.91 5.18 -4.95
CA GLY A 842 -6.69 4.36 -4.81
C GLY A 842 -6.97 3.00 -4.19
N LEU A 843 -5.88 2.24 -4.01
CA LEU A 843 -5.90 0.92 -3.37
C LEU A 843 -5.12 0.91 -2.05
N GLU A 844 -5.50 0.00 -1.15
CA GLU A 844 -4.81 -0.22 0.13
C GLU A 844 -3.60 -1.14 -0.06
N GLN A 845 -3.86 -2.41 -0.36
CA GLN A 845 -2.89 -3.42 -0.75
C GLN A 845 -3.34 -3.99 -2.09
N PRO A 846 -2.41 -4.37 -2.98
CA PRO A 846 -2.76 -5.12 -4.18
C PRO A 846 -3.60 -6.37 -3.85
N SER A 847 -3.28 -7.06 -2.75
CA SER A 847 -4.04 -8.25 -2.34
C SER A 847 -5.44 -7.96 -1.80
N SER A 848 -5.66 -6.87 -1.04
CA SER A 848 -6.98 -6.53 -0.51
C SER A 848 -7.89 -5.95 -1.59
N TYR A 849 -7.33 -5.21 -2.55
CA TYR A 849 -8.04 -4.72 -3.75
C TYR A 849 -8.78 -5.86 -4.47
N VAL A 850 -8.12 -7.00 -4.67
CA VAL A 850 -8.69 -8.18 -5.33
C VAL A 850 -9.58 -9.00 -4.39
N ARG A 851 -9.26 -9.05 -3.09
CA ARG A 851 -9.94 -9.95 -2.14
C ARG A 851 -11.22 -9.39 -1.56
N ALA A 852 -11.35 -8.09 -1.32
CA ALA A 852 -12.36 -7.55 -0.41
C ALA A 852 -13.83 -7.57 -0.91
N GLY A 853 -14.09 -7.84 -2.21
CA GLY A 853 -15.44 -7.73 -2.81
C GLY A 853 -16.24 -9.04 -3.02
N GLY A 854 -15.81 -10.16 -2.44
CA GLY A 854 -16.58 -11.42 -2.35
C GLY A 854 -16.94 -12.10 -3.67
N SER A 855 -17.98 -12.95 -3.65
CA SER A 855 -18.32 -13.90 -4.74
C SER A 855 -18.70 -13.27 -6.08
N GLY A 856 -18.86 -11.94 -6.13
CA GLY A 856 -18.95 -11.22 -7.39
C GLY A 856 -17.59 -11.12 -8.08
N GLY A 857 -16.47 -11.08 -7.35
CA GLY A 857 -15.15 -10.81 -7.93
C GLY A 857 -14.90 -9.33 -8.23
N SER A 858 -15.77 -8.42 -7.77
CA SER A 858 -15.58 -6.97 -7.87
C SER A 858 -14.43 -6.53 -6.96
N TYR A 859 -13.60 -5.65 -7.48
CA TYR A 859 -12.44 -5.16 -6.75
C TYR A 859 -12.77 -3.93 -5.91
N SER A 860 -12.07 -3.74 -4.80
CA SER A 860 -12.43 -2.73 -3.79
C SER A 860 -11.38 -1.62 -3.69
N ASN A 861 -11.77 -0.40 -4.02
CA ASN A 861 -10.96 0.80 -3.82
C ASN A 861 -11.12 1.34 -2.40
N ILE A 862 -10.09 2.02 -1.88
CA ILE A 862 -10.19 2.72 -0.60
C ILE A 862 -10.70 4.15 -0.77
N LEU A 863 -11.42 4.62 0.24
CA LEU A 863 -11.93 5.98 0.35
C LEU A 863 -11.11 6.86 1.31
N LEU A 864 -10.04 6.31 1.92
CA LEU A 864 -9.12 7.04 2.80
C LEU A 864 -7.86 7.47 2.04
N SER A 865 -7.89 8.70 1.55
CA SER A 865 -6.84 9.32 0.75
C SER A 865 -6.18 10.49 1.50
N THR A 866 -5.50 10.21 2.63
CA THR A 866 -4.88 11.25 3.47
C THR A 866 -3.85 12.11 2.74
N TRP A 867 -3.30 11.62 1.62
CA TRP A 867 -2.41 12.36 0.71
C TRP A 867 -3.11 13.47 -0.10
N ALA A 868 -4.44 13.58 -0.08
CA ALA A 868 -5.17 14.56 -0.90
C ALA A 868 -4.75 16.01 -0.59
N ALA A 869 -4.58 16.33 0.70
CA ALA A 869 -4.10 17.65 1.12
C ALA A 869 -2.64 17.88 0.69
N ASP A 870 -1.79 16.86 0.74
CA ASP A 870 -0.39 16.97 0.32
C ASP A 870 -0.24 17.19 -1.19
N LEU A 871 -1.10 16.56 -2.01
CA LEU A 871 -1.17 16.85 -3.45
C LEU A 871 -1.61 18.31 -3.71
N LEU A 872 -2.51 18.84 -2.89
CA LEU A 872 -2.94 20.24 -3.00
C LEU A 872 -1.84 21.22 -2.55
N ARG A 873 -1.06 20.89 -1.53
CA ARG A 873 0.16 21.62 -1.14
C ARG A 873 1.20 21.60 -2.25
N LEU A 874 1.39 20.45 -2.89
CA LEU A 874 2.31 20.32 -4.01
C LEU A 874 1.88 21.18 -5.20
N HIS A 875 0.58 21.25 -5.49
CA HIS A 875 0.03 22.23 -6.45
C HIS A 875 0.40 23.66 -6.04
N GLY A 876 0.19 24.05 -4.78
CA GLY A 876 0.60 25.37 -4.28
C GLY A 876 2.11 25.65 -4.42
N ALA A 877 2.94 24.63 -4.25
CA ALA A 877 4.41 24.73 -4.35
C ALA A 877 4.94 24.74 -5.80
N THR A 878 4.17 24.23 -6.76
CA THR A 878 4.62 24.03 -8.16
C THR A 878 3.84 24.88 -9.17
N GLY A 879 2.63 25.32 -8.83
CA GLY A 879 1.67 25.91 -9.77
C GLY A 879 1.02 24.90 -10.71
N ASP A 880 1.21 23.59 -10.50
CA ASP A 880 0.82 22.56 -11.43
C ASP A 880 -0.55 21.95 -11.09
N ASP A 881 -1.54 22.13 -11.98
CA ASP A 881 -2.92 21.67 -11.81
C ASP A 881 -3.09 20.14 -11.88
N TYR A 882 -2.08 19.40 -12.33
CA TYR A 882 -2.12 17.94 -12.34
C TYR A 882 -2.28 17.38 -10.92
N TRP A 883 -1.58 17.95 -9.95
CA TRP A 883 -1.69 17.54 -8.54
C TRP A 883 -3.05 17.94 -7.95
N ARG A 884 -3.53 19.15 -8.26
CA ARG A 884 -4.86 19.61 -7.84
C ARG A 884 -5.97 18.72 -8.40
N THR A 885 -5.83 18.25 -9.63
CA THR A 885 -6.78 17.34 -10.29
C THR A 885 -6.93 16.03 -9.51
N PHE A 886 -5.83 15.36 -9.15
CA PHE A 886 -5.91 14.15 -8.32
C PHE A 886 -6.42 14.42 -6.91
N ALA A 887 -5.98 15.52 -6.28
CA ALA A 887 -6.44 15.94 -4.96
C ALA A 887 -7.97 16.11 -4.91
N ARG A 888 -8.55 16.70 -5.96
CA ARG A 888 -10.01 16.88 -6.08
C ARG A 888 -10.72 15.58 -6.45
N ASN A 889 -10.20 14.82 -7.42
CA ASN A 889 -10.79 13.58 -7.91
C ASN A 889 -10.93 12.49 -6.82
N THR A 890 -10.00 12.47 -5.87
CA THR A 890 -9.98 11.49 -4.78
C THR A 890 -10.95 11.84 -3.64
N LEU A 891 -11.24 13.12 -3.38
CA LEU A 891 -11.92 13.56 -2.14
C LEU A 891 -13.25 14.27 -2.38
N ILE A 892 -13.31 15.24 -3.30
CA ILE A 892 -14.48 16.13 -3.45
C ILE A 892 -15.71 15.33 -3.86
N GLY A 893 -16.82 15.52 -3.14
CA GLY A 893 -18.11 14.90 -3.45
C GLY A 893 -18.13 13.37 -3.31
N ARG A 894 -17.35 12.76 -2.41
CA ARG A 894 -17.31 11.30 -2.17
C ARG A 894 -18.21 10.80 -1.04
N GLY A 895 -18.78 11.70 -0.23
CA GLY A 895 -19.66 11.32 0.88
C GLY A 895 -20.30 12.52 1.56
N ALA A 896 -21.33 12.25 2.36
CA ALA A 896 -22.02 13.22 3.21
C ALA A 896 -21.56 13.20 4.67
N SER A 897 -20.98 12.07 5.09
CA SER A 897 -20.37 11.82 6.41
C SER A 897 -19.17 10.86 6.19
N TYR A 898 -18.90 9.93 7.11
CA TYR A 898 -17.97 8.83 6.89
C TYR A 898 -18.55 7.83 5.88
N PRO A 899 -17.91 7.61 4.72
CA PRO A 899 -18.49 6.80 3.65
C PRO A 899 -18.26 5.29 3.79
N GLY A 900 -17.57 4.85 4.85
CA GLY A 900 -16.99 3.51 4.95
C GLY A 900 -15.58 3.46 4.33
N TYR A 901 -14.99 2.27 4.26
CA TYR A 901 -13.59 2.10 3.89
C TYR A 901 -13.36 1.59 2.46
N TYR A 902 -14.11 0.56 2.04
CA TYR A 902 -13.99 -0.12 0.75
C TYR A 902 -15.17 0.17 -0.16
N LEU A 903 -14.93 0.70 -1.36
CA LEU A 903 -15.93 0.86 -2.42
C LEU A 903 -15.70 -0.19 -3.51
N ALA A 904 -16.71 -1.04 -3.77
CA ALA A 904 -16.60 -2.19 -4.67
C ALA A 904 -17.67 -2.24 -5.78
N ASP A 905 -18.47 -1.18 -5.91
CA ASP A 905 -19.53 -1.07 -6.91
C ASP A 905 -19.97 0.40 -7.06
N HIS A 906 -20.78 0.69 -8.09
CA HIS A 906 -21.44 1.97 -8.30
C HIS A 906 -22.60 2.13 -7.30
N ILE A 907 -22.33 2.74 -6.15
CA ILE A 907 -23.34 3.01 -5.10
C ILE A 907 -23.26 4.46 -4.62
N ASP A 908 -24.38 4.99 -4.11
CA ASP A 908 -24.46 6.37 -3.63
C ASP A 908 -24.98 6.50 -2.19
N LEU A 909 -25.16 5.39 -1.46
CA LEU A 909 -25.71 5.40 -0.10
C LEU A 909 -24.90 6.27 0.87
N MET A 910 -23.58 6.40 0.66
CA MET A 910 -22.69 7.24 1.46
C MET A 910 -22.95 8.75 1.34
N HIS A 911 -23.84 9.16 0.43
CA HIS A 911 -24.32 10.53 0.31
C HIS A 911 -25.50 10.86 1.22
N ASP A 912 -25.93 9.91 2.05
CA ASP A 912 -26.79 10.15 3.20
C ASP A 912 -25.91 10.32 4.47
N PRO A 913 -26.02 11.44 5.21
CA PRO A 913 -25.25 11.63 6.44
C PRO A 913 -25.55 10.58 7.52
N ASP A 914 -26.70 9.91 7.46
CA ASP A 914 -27.11 8.85 8.40
C ASP A 914 -26.77 7.43 7.91
N TYR A 915 -26.06 7.29 6.79
CA TYR A 915 -25.69 5.98 6.22
C TYR A 915 -25.01 5.03 7.23
N VAL A 916 -24.09 5.55 8.07
CA VAL A 916 -23.42 4.73 9.09
C VAL A 916 -24.37 4.34 10.23
N ARG A 917 -25.39 5.15 10.52
CA ARG A 917 -26.41 4.86 11.55
C ARG A 917 -27.42 3.84 11.05
N GLY A 918 -27.93 4.01 9.83
CA GLY A 918 -28.99 3.19 9.25
C GLY A 918 -28.50 1.92 8.56
N GLY A 919 -27.32 1.95 7.92
CA GLY A 919 -26.90 0.93 6.96
C GLY A 919 -27.77 0.91 5.70
N PRO A 920 -27.76 -0.19 4.92
CA PRO A 920 -26.94 -1.38 5.13
C PRO A 920 -25.46 -1.10 4.84
N ASP A 921 -24.56 -1.70 5.63
CA ASP A 921 -23.12 -1.58 5.42
C ASP A 921 -22.67 -2.32 4.15
N LEU A 922 -22.53 -1.58 3.04
CA LEU A 922 -21.99 -2.05 1.77
C LEU A 922 -20.54 -1.60 1.53
N THR A 923 -20.00 -0.73 2.38
CA THR A 923 -18.66 -0.12 2.21
C THR A 923 -17.66 -0.47 3.31
N SER A 924 -18.02 -1.35 4.24
CA SER A 924 -17.27 -1.75 5.43
C SER A 924 -17.04 -0.61 6.42
N PHE A 925 -17.80 -0.60 7.51
CA PHE A 925 -17.72 0.43 8.56
C PHE A 925 -16.57 0.17 9.54
N TYR A 926 -15.35 0.56 9.16
CA TYR A 926 -14.20 0.60 10.08
C TYR A 926 -14.36 1.79 11.06
N TRP A 927 -14.88 1.56 12.27
CA TRP A 927 -15.13 2.64 13.25
C TRP A 927 -13.89 3.44 13.62
N HIS A 928 -12.75 2.76 13.85
CA HIS A 928 -11.48 3.42 14.15
C HIS A 928 -10.91 4.25 12.99
N HIS A 929 -11.46 4.16 11.78
CA HIS A 929 -11.12 5.03 10.65
C HIS A 929 -11.95 6.33 10.61
N ILE A 930 -13.05 6.44 11.36
CA ILE A 930 -13.88 7.66 11.38
C ILE A 930 -13.04 8.91 11.75
N PRO A 931 -12.19 8.90 12.80
CA PRO A 931 -11.32 10.03 13.11
C PRO A 931 -10.26 10.31 12.03
N VAL A 932 -9.82 9.28 11.30
CA VAL A 932 -8.87 9.46 10.19
C VAL A 932 -9.54 10.21 9.04
N HIS A 933 -10.76 9.81 8.69
CA HIS A 933 -11.54 10.44 7.62
C HIS A 933 -11.87 11.90 7.95
N LEU A 934 -12.23 12.20 9.19
CA LEU A 934 -12.43 13.58 9.64
C LEU A 934 -11.14 14.41 9.48
N GLY A 935 -10.01 13.86 9.92
CA GLY A 935 -8.71 14.53 9.81
C GLY A 935 -8.34 14.83 8.37
N MET A 936 -8.61 13.89 7.45
CA MET A 936 -8.39 14.05 6.02
C MET A 936 -9.24 15.18 5.42
N VAL A 937 -10.53 15.24 5.75
CA VAL A 937 -11.45 16.28 5.24
C VAL A 937 -11.07 17.65 5.78
N LEU A 938 -10.76 17.74 7.09
CA LEU A 938 -10.32 19.00 7.70
C LEU A 938 -8.98 19.45 7.10
N ASP A 939 -8.02 18.54 6.93
CA ASP A 939 -6.72 18.92 6.38
C ASP A 939 -6.83 19.47 4.95
N TYR A 940 -7.68 18.85 4.13
CA TYR A 940 -7.98 19.35 2.80
C TYR A 940 -8.61 20.75 2.84
N LEU A 941 -9.65 20.95 3.67
CA LEU A 941 -10.36 22.23 3.77
C LEU A 941 -9.43 23.38 4.15
N PHE A 942 -8.60 23.21 5.17
CA PHE A 942 -7.65 24.23 5.60
C PHE A 942 -6.55 24.46 4.56
N THR A 943 -6.08 23.40 3.91
CA THR A 943 -5.08 23.52 2.83
C THR A 943 -5.62 24.26 1.62
N ASP A 944 -6.86 23.99 1.21
CA ASP A 944 -7.49 24.65 0.05
C ASP A 944 -7.67 26.15 0.32
N ILE A 945 -8.03 26.53 1.55
CA ILE A 945 -8.05 27.94 1.99
C ILE A 945 -6.66 28.57 1.88
N GLU A 946 -5.64 27.93 2.45
CA GLU A 946 -4.28 28.47 2.46
C GLU A 946 -3.72 28.64 1.05
N VAL A 947 -3.84 27.61 0.21
CA VAL A 947 -3.32 27.60 -1.16
C VAL A 947 -4.04 28.64 -2.03
N ARG A 948 -5.38 28.68 -2.02
CA ARG A 948 -6.13 29.61 -2.89
C ARG A 948 -6.01 31.07 -2.47
N THR A 949 -5.78 31.34 -1.19
CA THR A 949 -5.58 32.71 -0.68
C THR A 949 -4.13 33.18 -0.74
N GLY A 950 -3.20 32.35 -1.21
CA GLY A 950 -1.77 32.67 -1.17
C GLY A 950 -1.27 32.90 0.25
N SER A 951 -1.76 32.09 1.20
CA SER A 951 -1.51 32.20 2.64
C SER A 951 -2.03 33.48 3.31
N ALA A 952 -2.86 34.29 2.63
CA ALA A 952 -3.54 35.42 3.28
C ALA A 952 -4.51 34.96 4.38
N VAL A 953 -5.01 33.72 4.28
CA VAL A 953 -5.66 33.01 5.39
C VAL A 953 -4.82 31.78 5.73
N ARG A 954 -4.34 31.69 6.97
CA ARG A 954 -3.47 30.59 7.42
C ARG A 954 -3.67 30.31 8.89
N PHE A 955 -3.78 29.04 9.24
CA PHE A 955 -3.89 28.59 10.63
C PHE A 955 -2.71 27.69 11.02
N PRO A 956 -2.13 27.86 12.22
CA PRO A 956 -1.14 26.94 12.74
C PRO A 956 -1.71 25.53 12.85
N TRP A 957 -0.82 24.55 12.70
CA TRP A 957 -1.17 23.16 12.67
C TRP A 957 -0.18 22.32 13.46
N SER A 958 -0.66 21.17 13.91
CA SER A 958 0.13 20.06 14.43
C SER A 958 -0.04 18.85 13.53
N LYS A 959 0.77 17.80 13.70
CA LYS A 959 0.73 16.64 12.81
C LYS A 959 0.29 15.37 13.52
N GLN A 960 -0.65 14.65 12.90
CA GLN A 960 -1.01 13.30 13.25
C GLN A 960 -0.22 12.33 12.38
N GLN A 961 0.42 11.32 12.98
CA GLN A 961 1.18 10.30 12.27
C GLN A 961 1.33 9.02 13.11
N GLY A 962 1.78 7.92 12.50
CA GLY A 962 2.29 6.73 13.19
C GLY A 962 1.46 5.47 13.00
N TYR A 963 0.23 5.57 12.49
CA TYR A 963 -0.62 4.43 12.16
C TYR A 963 -0.73 4.26 10.64
N VAL A 964 0.04 3.30 10.09
CA VAL A 964 0.17 3.06 8.64
C VAL A 964 0.52 4.35 7.87
N TRP A 965 -0.16 4.69 6.76
CA TRP A 965 0.08 5.92 5.98
C TRP A 965 -0.76 7.11 6.46
N PHE A 966 -1.52 6.97 7.55
CA PHE A 966 -2.39 8.02 8.05
C PHE A 966 -1.57 9.14 8.68
N SER A 967 -1.17 10.07 7.81
CA SER A 967 -0.40 11.26 8.10
C SER A 967 -1.21 12.46 7.61
N LEU A 968 -1.52 13.40 8.49
CA LEU A 968 -2.34 14.57 8.19
C LEU A 968 -2.06 15.71 9.18
N ARG A 969 -2.32 16.96 8.77
CA ARG A 969 -2.27 18.10 9.68
C ARG A 969 -3.59 18.22 10.47
N THR A 970 -3.50 18.71 11.69
CA THR A 970 -4.60 18.95 12.63
C THR A 970 -4.58 20.40 13.10
N TYR A 971 -5.75 20.99 13.34
CA TYR A 971 -5.90 22.43 13.54
C TYR A 971 -6.64 22.75 14.86
N GLY A 972 -6.60 24.01 15.28
CA GLY A 972 -7.30 24.48 16.49
C GLY A 972 -6.44 24.53 17.77
N GLY A 973 -5.15 24.20 17.69
CA GLY A 973 -4.22 24.31 18.83
C GLY A 973 -3.86 25.77 19.17
N ALA A 974 -3.65 26.60 18.15
CA ALA A 974 -3.25 28.01 18.27
C ALA A 974 -4.06 28.91 17.30
N PRO A 975 -4.12 30.24 17.55
CA PRO A 975 -4.78 31.14 16.62
C PRO A 975 -3.89 31.41 15.39
N GLY A 976 -4.52 31.66 14.24
CA GLY A 976 -3.88 31.99 12.98
C GLY A 976 -4.16 33.42 12.54
N ARG A 977 -4.18 33.62 11.22
CA ARG A 977 -4.40 34.91 10.58
C ARG A 977 -5.49 34.79 9.53
N VAL A 978 -6.36 35.80 9.48
CA VAL A 978 -7.32 35.98 8.39
C VAL A 978 -7.12 37.37 7.79
N LEU A 979 -6.55 37.41 6.59
CA LEU A 979 -6.15 38.65 5.90
C LEU A 979 -5.17 39.46 6.77
N ASP A 980 -5.56 40.67 7.16
CA ASP A 980 -4.81 41.57 8.02
C ASP A 980 -5.06 41.33 9.52
N ASP A 981 -6.05 40.53 9.89
CA ASP A 981 -6.36 40.22 11.30
C ASP A 981 -5.50 39.06 11.81
N ALA A 982 -4.64 39.37 12.77
CA ALA A 982 -3.84 38.38 13.49
C ALA A 982 -4.69 37.76 14.62
N ASP A 983 -4.21 36.66 15.20
CA ASP A 983 -4.82 36.03 16.37
C ASP A 983 -6.28 35.54 16.19
N CYS A 984 -6.58 35.02 14.99
CA CYS A 984 -7.88 34.47 14.62
C CYS A 984 -7.97 32.97 14.97
N TRP A 985 -8.95 32.58 15.78
CA TRP A 985 -9.24 31.16 16.03
C TRP A 985 -10.22 30.59 15.01
N PRO A 986 -9.92 29.45 14.36
CA PRO A 986 -10.86 28.82 13.44
C PRO A 986 -12.05 28.23 14.20
N TRP A 987 -13.23 28.30 13.59
CA TRP A 987 -14.50 27.94 14.21
C TRP A 987 -15.42 27.21 13.23
N LEU A 988 -15.98 26.09 13.67
CA LEU A 988 -16.99 25.29 12.98
C LEU A 988 -18.25 25.22 13.85
N ASN A 989 -19.32 25.90 13.43
CA ASN A 989 -20.60 25.85 14.14
C ASN A 989 -21.76 26.11 13.18
N ARG A 990 -22.51 25.04 12.86
CA ARG A 990 -23.65 25.09 11.92
C ARG A 990 -24.86 25.87 12.42
N ASP A 991 -24.95 26.11 13.73
CA ASP A 991 -26.05 26.88 14.34
C ASP A 991 -25.73 28.38 14.31
N ALA A 992 -24.46 28.75 14.45
CA ALA A 992 -24.00 30.13 14.44
C ALA A 992 -23.89 30.72 13.02
N PHE A 993 -23.44 29.92 12.04
CA PHE A 993 -23.34 30.38 10.64
C PHE A 993 -23.40 29.20 9.67
N ARG A 994 -24.01 29.44 8.50
CA ARG A 994 -24.18 28.43 7.45
C ARG A 994 -24.27 29.03 6.05
N VAL A 995 -24.00 28.19 5.06
CA VAL A 995 -24.15 28.51 3.64
C VAL A 995 -25.26 27.64 3.04
N GLY A 996 -26.21 28.25 2.33
CA GLY A 996 -27.41 27.60 1.81
C GLY A 996 -27.20 26.76 0.55
N THR A 997 -25.95 26.58 0.08
CA THR A 997 -25.60 25.74 -1.07
C THR A 997 -24.45 24.82 -0.71
N HIS A 998 -24.56 23.53 -1.06
CA HIS A 998 -23.51 22.55 -0.82
C HIS A 998 -22.27 22.76 -1.71
N LYS A 999 -22.38 23.60 -2.73
CA LYS A 999 -21.28 23.90 -3.67
C LYS A 999 -20.19 24.79 -3.09
N VAL A 1000 -20.42 25.38 -1.92
CA VAL A 1000 -19.51 26.32 -1.29
C VAL A 1000 -19.10 25.78 0.07
N ASP A 1001 -17.80 25.56 0.24
CA ASP A 1001 -17.24 25.27 1.55
C ASP A 1001 -17.13 26.56 2.36
N PHE A 1002 -17.19 26.43 3.68
CA PHE A 1002 -17.09 27.57 4.58
C PHE A 1002 -16.32 27.27 5.87
N LEU A 1003 -15.70 28.30 6.43
CA LEU A 1003 -15.02 28.24 7.73
C LEU A 1003 -15.20 29.59 8.46
N GLY A 1004 -15.62 29.55 9.72
CA GLY A 1004 -15.64 30.74 10.56
C GLY A 1004 -14.28 30.98 11.22
N ALA A 1005 -13.99 32.22 11.59
CA ALA A 1005 -12.86 32.52 12.47
C ALA A 1005 -13.18 33.71 13.39
N ARG A 1006 -12.61 33.72 14.59
CA ARG A 1006 -12.87 34.74 15.62
C ARG A 1006 -11.57 35.23 16.23
N SER A 1007 -11.26 36.52 16.08
CA SER A 1007 -10.23 37.22 16.86
C SER A 1007 -10.83 37.81 18.13
N HIS A 1008 -10.19 38.78 18.79
CA HIS A 1008 -10.79 39.44 19.97
C HIS A 1008 -12.02 40.27 19.59
N GLU A 1009 -11.96 41.02 18.49
CA GLU A 1009 -12.96 42.03 18.11
C GLU A 1009 -13.58 41.80 16.73
N LYS A 1010 -13.16 40.79 15.97
CA LYS A 1010 -13.73 40.50 14.65
C LYS A 1010 -14.20 39.05 14.51
N PHE A 1011 -15.19 38.88 13.65
CA PHE A 1011 -15.61 37.59 13.13
C PHE A 1011 -15.40 37.56 11.62
N HIS A 1012 -14.89 36.44 11.11
CA HIS A 1012 -14.67 36.20 9.70
C HIS A 1012 -15.47 34.99 9.23
N LEU A 1013 -16.07 35.09 8.05
CA LEU A 1013 -16.62 33.94 7.32
C LEU A 1013 -15.85 33.79 6.00
N ILE A 1014 -15.12 32.69 5.88
CA ILE A 1014 -14.36 32.30 4.69
C ILE A 1014 -15.24 31.40 3.84
N LEU A 1015 -15.29 31.65 2.53
CA LEU A 1015 -16.08 30.93 1.54
C LEU A 1015 -15.19 30.46 0.38
N LEU A 1016 -15.39 29.22 -0.09
CA LEU A 1016 -14.69 28.67 -1.26
C LEU A 1016 -15.69 28.05 -2.23
N ASN A 1017 -15.68 28.50 -3.49
CA ASN A 1017 -16.45 27.85 -4.53
C ASN A 1017 -15.77 26.54 -4.97
N GLN A 1018 -16.47 25.42 -4.78
CA GLN A 1018 -16.04 24.09 -5.21
C GLN A 1018 -16.75 23.58 -6.46
N ALA A 1019 -17.70 24.34 -7.01
CA ALA A 1019 -18.43 23.97 -8.22
C ALA A 1019 -17.54 24.08 -9.47
N GLN A 1020 -17.98 23.40 -10.54
CA GLN A 1020 -17.34 23.51 -11.86
C GLN A 1020 -17.69 24.81 -12.63
N GLY A 1021 -18.46 25.71 -12.01
CA GLY A 1021 -18.87 27.02 -12.55
C GLY A 1021 -19.08 28.06 -11.45
N GLY A 1022 -19.58 29.24 -11.80
CA GLY A 1022 -19.94 30.28 -10.82
C GLY A 1022 -21.15 29.88 -9.96
N VAL A 1023 -21.20 30.38 -8.72
CA VAL A 1023 -22.26 30.09 -7.76
C VAL A 1023 -22.63 31.31 -6.92
N THR A 1024 -23.92 31.49 -6.69
CA THR A 1024 -24.42 32.38 -5.63
C THR A 1024 -24.42 31.63 -4.30
N ALA A 1025 -23.77 32.16 -3.28
CA ALA A 1025 -23.68 31.59 -1.94
C ALA A 1025 -24.62 32.33 -0.98
N PRO A 1026 -25.82 31.81 -0.67
CA PRO A 1026 -26.67 32.38 0.37
C PRO A 1026 -26.02 32.11 1.72
N ILE A 1027 -25.76 33.15 2.51
CA ILE A 1027 -25.20 33.02 3.85
C ILE A 1027 -26.24 33.38 4.90
N GLN A 1028 -26.17 32.72 6.05
CA GLN A 1028 -26.94 33.07 7.24
C GLN A 1028 -26.03 33.04 8.45
N ILE A 1029 -26.08 34.11 9.26
CA ILE A 1029 -25.30 34.25 10.49
C ILE A 1029 -26.25 34.62 11.63
N ASP A 1030 -26.21 33.86 12.73
CA ASP A 1030 -26.84 34.26 13.97
C ASP A 1030 -26.01 35.37 14.63
N VAL A 1031 -26.50 36.60 14.48
CA VAL A 1031 -25.89 37.84 14.99
C VAL A 1031 -25.60 37.74 16.49
N SER A 1032 -26.49 37.10 17.27
CA SER A 1032 -26.37 36.99 18.71
C SER A 1032 -25.36 35.92 19.11
N ALA A 1033 -25.46 34.72 18.50
CA ALA A 1033 -24.57 33.61 18.81
C ALA A 1033 -23.10 33.91 18.45
N VAL A 1034 -22.87 34.65 17.35
CA VAL A 1034 -21.53 35.11 16.95
C VAL A 1034 -21.09 36.34 17.73
N GLY A 1035 -22.04 37.15 18.22
CA GLY A 1035 -21.77 38.38 18.95
C GLY A 1035 -21.39 39.55 18.03
N LEU A 1036 -21.98 39.65 16.84
CA LEU A 1036 -21.71 40.73 15.89
C LEU A 1036 -22.10 42.10 16.48
N ALA A 1037 -21.21 43.07 16.37
CA ALA A 1037 -21.45 44.47 16.73
C ALA A 1037 -22.06 45.26 15.57
N SER A 1038 -21.79 44.83 14.33
CA SER A 1038 -22.32 45.42 13.10
C SER A 1038 -22.78 44.34 12.13
N ARG A 1039 -23.89 44.59 11.42
CA ARG A 1039 -24.35 43.74 10.30
C ARG A 1039 -23.63 44.05 8.98
N ARG A 1040 -22.82 45.10 8.95
CA ARG A 1040 -22.01 45.48 7.80
C ARG A 1040 -20.70 44.70 7.84
N ALA A 1041 -20.38 44.00 6.75
CA ALA A 1041 -19.12 43.30 6.55
C ALA A 1041 -18.30 43.92 5.43
N ARG A 1042 -16.97 43.85 5.60
CA ARG A 1042 -16.02 44.00 4.49
C ARG A 1042 -15.91 42.66 3.77
N LEU A 1043 -16.28 42.62 2.49
CA LEU A 1043 -16.15 41.46 1.63
C LEU A 1043 -14.82 41.56 0.86
N THR A 1044 -13.90 40.63 1.06
CA THR A 1044 -12.61 40.59 0.37
C THR A 1044 -12.53 39.37 -0.53
N THR A 1045 -12.06 39.55 -1.76
CA THR A 1045 -11.84 38.51 -2.77
C THR A 1045 -10.48 38.72 -3.43
N ALA A 1046 -10.08 37.82 -4.33
CA ALA A 1046 -8.90 38.01 -5.17
C ALA A 1046 -8.94 39.30 -6.03
N ASN A 1047 -10.14 39.80 -6.35
CA ASN A 1047 -10.34 40.99 -7.20
C ASN A 1047 -10.40 42.30 -6.39
N GLY A 1048 -10.23 42.25 -5.07
CA GLY A 1048 -10.29 43.41 -4.18
C GLY A 1048 -11.39 43.33 -3.14
N ALA A 1049 -11.67 44.46 -2.49
CA ALA A 1049 -12.59 44.56 -1.37
C ALA A 1049 -13.82 45.42 -1.69
N SER A 1050 -14.96 45.00 -1.15
CA SER A 1050 -16.25 45.70 -1.21
C SER A 1050 -16.96 45.62 0.14
N THR A 1051 -18.18 46.14 0.24
CA THR A 1051 -19.02 46.05 1.44
C THR A 1051 -20.26 45.22 1.13
N ILE A 1052 -20.65 44.37 2.08
CA ILE A 1052 -21.94 43.68 2.09
C ILE A 1052 -22.63 43.92 3.44
N THR A 1053 -23.95 43.91 3.48
CA THR A 1053 -24.72 44.10 4.72
C THR A 1053 -25.71 42.95 4.87
N LEU A 1054 -25.77 42.35 6.06
CA LEU A 1054 -26.78 41.35 6.39
C LEU A 1054 -28.13 42.01 6.59
N ASP A 1055 -29.20 41.33 6.18
CA ASP A 1055 -30.57 41.73 6.49
C ASP A 1055 -30.91 41.58 8.00
N ALA A 1056 -32.17 41.87 8.35
CA ALA A 1056 -32.64 41.78 9.73
C ALA A 1056 -32.50 40.35 10.32
N ASP A 1057 -32.61 39.33 9.47
CA ASP A 1057 -32.53 37.90 9.80
C ASP A 1057 -31.07 37.36 9.73
N GLY A 1058 -30.09 38.23 9.49
CA GLY A 1058 -28.69 37.84 9.41
C GLY A 1058 -28.31 37.18 8.08
N ARG A 1059 -29.05 37.42 7.00
CA ARG A 1059 -28.82 36.81 5.68
C ARG A 1059 -28.19 37.77 4.67
N ALA A 1060 -27.43 37.22 3.74
CA ALA A 1060 -26.97 37.89 2.52
C ALA A 1060 -26.66 36.85 1.43
N ALA A 1061 -26.27 37.29 0.24
CA ALA A 1061 -25.80 36.42 -0.84
C ALA A 1061 -24.48 36.93 -1.40
N VAL A 1062 -23.54 36.03 -1.67
CA VAL A 1062 -22.22 36.34 -2.23
C VAL A 1062 -22.05 35.63 -3.56
N GLU A 1063 -21.75 36.38 -4.61
CA GLU A 1063 -21.42 35.82 -5.92
C GLU A 1063 -19.97 35.34 -5.95
N LEU A 1064 -19.76 34.08 -6.30
CA LEU A 1064 -18.44 33.45 -6.37
C LEU A 1064 -18.23 32.87 -7.77
N PRO A 1065 -17.33 33.45 -8.60
CA PRO A 1065 -16.90 32.81 -9.84
C PRO A 1065 -16.30 31.42 -9.60
N LYS A 1066 -16.11 30.65 -10.68
CA LYS A 1066 -15.43 29.35 -10.60
C LYS A 1066 -14.08 29.51 -9.88
N ASP A 1067 -13.78 28.58 -8.99
CA ASP A 1067 -12.55 28.52 -8.18
C ASP A 1067 -12.33 29.70 -7.20
N ALA A 1068 -13.25 30.67 -7.13
CA ALA A 1068 -13.10 31.86 -6.30
C ALA A 1068 -13.23 31.57 -4.79
N TRP A 1069 -12.57 32.43 -4.01
CA TRP A 1069 -12.72 32.52 -2.57
C TRP A 1069 -13.21 33.91 -2.16
N ALA A 1070 -13.84 34.00 -0.99
CA ALA A 1070 -14.22 35.26 -0.36
C ALA A 1070 -14.06 35.20 1.16
N VAL A 1071 -13.79 36.34 1.78
CA VAL A 1071 -13.77 36.52 3.23
C VAL A 1071 -14.67 37.68 3.60
N LEU A 1072 -15.70 37.43 4.41
CA LEU A 1072 -16.51 38.46 5.04
C LEU A 1072 -15.96 38.75 6.43
N THR A 1073 -15.53 39.98 6.67
CA THR A 1073 -15.04 40.44 7.98
C THR A 1073 -16.06 41.37 8.63
N PHE A 1074 -16.51 41.01 9.83
CA PHE A 1074 -17.47 41.76 10.65
C PHE A 1074 -16.82 42.24 11.94
N ASP A 1075 -17.22 43.43 12.41
CA ASP A 1075 -16.95 43.86 13.78
C ASP A 1075 -17.82 43.04 14.75
N ALA A 1076 -17.20 42.55 15.83
CA ALA A 1076 -17.81 41.73 16.86
C ALA A 1076 -17.50 42.30 18.26
N LYS A 1077 -18.37 42.01 19.23
CA LYS A 1077 -18.17 42.44 20.62
C LYS A 1077 -16.89 41.80 21.18
N PRO A 1078 -16.00 42.55 21.84
CA PRO A 1078 -14.77 42.01 22.43
C PRO A 1078 -15.02 40.75 23.26
N ALA A 1079 -14.32 39.66 22.94
CA ALA A 1079 -14.41 38.40 23.65
C ALA A 1079 -13.11 37.60 23.53
N ASP A 1080 -12.68 36.97 24.62
CA ASP A 1080 -11.64 35.95 24.55
C ASP A 1080 -12.27 34.64 24.06
N PHE A 1081 -11.84 34.16 22.90
CA PHE A 1081 -12.41 32.96 22.29
C PHE A 1081 -12.14 31.69 23.12
N TRP A 1082 -11.00 31.66 23.81
CA TRP A 1082 -10.63 30.64 24.78
C TRP A 1082 -10.24 31.28 26.12
N PRO A 1083 -10.51 30.61 27.25
CA PRO A 1083 -10.07 31.08 28.56
C PRO A 1083 -8.55 31.23 28.62
N LYS A 1084 -8.08 32.33 29.22
CA LYS A 1084 -6.66 32.52 29.55
C LYS A 1084 -6.37 31.84 30.88
N VAL A 1085 -5.45 30.88 30.90
CA VAL A 1085 -5.03 30.17 32.11
C VAL A 1085 -3.51 30.07 32.18
N SER A 1086 -2.96 30.13 33.39
CA SER A 1086 -1.52 29.91 33.64
C SER A 1086 -1.15 28.44 33.38
N PRO A 1087 0.10 28.12 33.01
CA PRO A 1087 0.60 26.76 33.00
C PRO A 1087 0.51 26.06 34.37
N LEU A 1088 0.51 24.73 34.37
CA LEU A 1088 0.77 23.97 35.61
C LEU A 1088 2.19 24.27 36.12
N PRO A 1089 2.40 24.34 37.44
CA PRO A 1089 3.75 24.45 37.99
C PRO A 1089 4.63 23.28 37.55
N ASP A 1090 5.93 23.49 37.32
CA ASP A 1090 6.87 22.44 36.86
C ASP A 1090 6.91 21.21 37.79
N LYS A 1091 6.69 21.42 39.09
CA LYS A 1091 6.59 20.34 40.09
C LYS A 1091 5.35 19.44 39.92
N THR A 1092 4.40 19.83 39.08
CA THR A 1092 3.15 19.10 38.81
C THR A 1092 3.35 18.11 37.67
N GLY A 1093 4.32 17.20 37.85
CA GLY A 1093 4.54 16.09 36.93
C GLY A 1093 3.62 14.90 37.23
N PRO A 1094 3.56 13.90 36.32
CA PRO A 1094 2.95 12.61 36.61
C PRO A 1094 3.54 11.99 37.88
N LEU A 1095 2.66 11.57 38.78
CA LEU A 1095 3.04 10.94 40.03
C LEU A 1095 2.96 9.42 39.89
N ARG A 1096 4.10 8.74 40.01
CA ARG A 1096 4.20 7.28 40.03
C ARG A 1096 4.42 6.79 41.45
N HIS A 1097 3.70 5.75 41.86
CA HIS A 1097 3.88 5.10 43.15
C HIS A 1097 3.66 3.58 43.04
N ALA A 1098 4.54 2.79 43.66
CA ALA A 1098 4.41 1.33 43.65
C ALA A 1098 3.42 0.88 44.73
N LEU A 1099 2.27 0.30 44.32
CA LEU A 1099 1.28 -0.28 45.24
C LEU A 1099 1.55 -1.76 45.55
N GLY A 1100 2.43 -2.40 44.79
CA GLY A 1100 2.73 -3.82 44.91
C GLY A 1100 1.69 -4.71 44.22
N GLN A 1101 2.02 -5.99 44.05
CA GLN A 1101 1.09 -6.94 43.44
C GLN A 1101 -0.11 -7.22 44.37
N PRO A 1102 -1.33 -7.39 43.82
CA PRO A 1102 -1.65 -7.47 42.39
C PRO A 1102 -2.03 -6.12 41.74
N CYS A 1103 -1.96 -5.01 42.48
CA CYS A 1103 -2.33 -3.67 41.99
C CYS A 1103 -1.25 -3.01 41.09
N GLY A 1104 0.00 -3.46 41.18
CA GLY A 1104 1.11 -2.95 40.38
C GLY A 1104 1.51 -1.53 40.78
N ASP A 1105 1.74 -0.68 39.79
CA ASP A 1105 2.04 0.74 39.98
C ASP A 1105 0.78 1.57 39.82
N MET A 1106 0.66 2.62 40.62
CA MET A 1106 -0.24 3.75 40.37
C MET A 1106 0.48 4.81 39.55
N MET A 1107 -0.20 5.37 38.56
CA MET A 1107 0.17 6.61 37.90
C MET A 1107 -0.98 7.61 38.02
N ALA A 1108 -0.68 8.83 38.44
CA ALA A 1108 -1.64 9.92 38.57
C ALA A 1108 -1.21 11.14 37.76
N PHE A 1109 -2.14 11.72 37.02
CA PHE A 1109 -1.95 12.85 36.12
C PHE A 1109 -2.89 13.99 36.50
N ARG A 1110 -2.37 15.22 36.42
CA ARG A 1110 -3.18 16.44 36.35
C ARG A 1110 -2.89 17.10 35.01
N THR A 1111 -3.93 17.35 34.24
CA THR A 1111 -3.82 17.96 32.91
C THR A 1111 -4.64 19.23 32.87
N ARG A 1112 -4.00 20.33 32.49
CA ARG A 1112 -4.68 21.58 32.17
C ARG A 1112 -5.30 21.49 30.79
N THR A 1113 -6.60 21.75 30.71
CA THR A 1113 -7.36 21.62 29.47
C THR A 1113 -7.60 22.99 28.82
N PRO A 1114 -7.84 23.01 27.50
CA PRO A 1114 -8.11 24.23 26.74
C PRO A 1114 -9.37 25.00 27.18
N PHE A 1115 -10.24 24.37 27.97
CA PHE A 1115 -11.51 24.94 28.46
C PHE A 1115 -11.36 25.66 29.82
N GLY A 1116 -10.13 25.93 30.25
CA GLY A 1116 -9.87 26.63 31.51
C GLY A 1116 -10.19 25.82 32.76
N LYS A 1117 -10.16 24.49 32.65
CA LYS A 1117 -10.44 23.51 33.70
C LYS A 1117 -9.33 22.44 33.68
N ASP A 1118 -9.08 21.77 34.80
CA ASP A 1118 -8.14 20.66 34.85
C ASP A 1118 -8.87 19.31 34.83
N SER A 1119 -8.20 18.26 34.39
CA SER A 1119 -8.61 16.86 34.59
C SER A 1119 -7.64 16.15 35.52
N LEU A 1120 -8.16 15.29 36.38
CA LEU A 1120 -7.36 14.34 37.16
C LEU A 1120 -7.58 12.94 36.61
N TYR A 1121 -6.51 12.18 36.43
CA TYR A 1121 -6.58 10.82 35.92
C TYR A 1121 -5.61 9.91 36.68
N ILE A 1122 -6.15 8.87 37.31
CA ILE A 1122 -5.40 7.90 38.09
C ILE A 1122 -5.60 6.51 37.48
N ALA A 1123 -4.52 5.77 37.23
CA ALA A 1123 -4.57 4.42 36.65
C ALA A 1123 -3.62 3.46 37.39
N LEU A 1124 -4.02 2.19 37.47
CA LEU A 1124 -3.19 1.12 38.03
C LEU A 1124 -2.70 0.17 36.93
N SER A 1125 -1.41 -0.15 36.92
CA SER A 1125 -0.84 -1.08 35.92
C SER A 1125 -1.18 -2.54 36.18
N GLY A 1126 -1.45 -2.91 37.44
CA GLY A 1126 -1.79 -4.26 37.84
C GLY A 1126 -3.24 -4.65 37.53
N LYS A 1127 -3.47 -5.96 37.55
CA LYS A 1127 -4.79 -6.56 37.34
C LYS A 1127 -5.18 -7.32 38.61
N PRO A 1128 -5.62 -6.62 39.67
CA PRO A 1128 -6.11 -7.26 40.88
C PRO A 1128 -7.36 -8.09 40.58
N ASP A 1129 -7.65 -9.05 41.47
CA ASP A 1129 -8.72 -10.03 41.30
C ASP A 1129 -10.08 -9.37 41.02
N ASP A 1130 -10.90 -10.03 40.20
CA ASP A 1130 -12.25 -9.57 39.89
C ASP A 1130 -13.05 -9.37 41.19
N GLY A 1131 -13.69 -8.21 41.33
CA GLY A 1131 -14.38 -7.80 42.56
C GLY A 1131 -13.53 -6.96 43.51
N THR A 1132 -12.24 -6.70 43.19
CA THR A 1132 -11.48 -5.66 43.88
C THR A 1132 -12.10 -4.30 43.61
N ARG A 1133 -12.39 -3.51 44.65
CA ARG A 1133 -12.95 -2.16 44.56
C ARG A 1133 -11.88 -1.12 44.87
N VAL A 1134 -11.56 -0.27 43.89
CA VAL A 1134 -10.63 0.87 44.05
C VAL A 1134 -11.45 2.15 44.09
N GLU A 1135 -11.32 2.89 45.19
CA GLU A 1135 -12.07 4.12 45.45
C GLU A 1135 -11.09 5.30 45.61
N LEU A 1136 -11.24 6.31 44.74
CA LEU A 1136 -10.52 7.58 44.80
C LEU A 1136 -11.23 8.50 45.79
N LEU A 1137 -10.53 8.88 46.85
CA LEU A 1137 -11.00 9.80 47.88
C LEU A 1137 -10.27 11.13 47.72
N LEU A 1138 -10.99 12.17 47.30
CA LEU A 1138 -10.47 13.54 47.20
C LEU A 1138 -10.70 14.29 48.51
N GLU A 1139 -9.63 14.84 49.08
CA GLU A 1139 -9.71 15.57 50.35
C GLU A 1139 -10.49 16.89 50.14
N GLY A 1140 -11.51 17.10 50.99
CA GLY A 1140 -12.35 18.31 50.95
C GLY A 1140 -13.38 18.35 49.82
N ASP A 1141 -13.62 17.25 49.09
CA ASP A 1141 -14.71 17.14 48.11
C ASP A 1141 -15.16 15.68 47.93
N SER A 1142 -16.06 15.23 48.81
CA SER A 1142 -16.60 13.87 48.77
C SER A 1142 -17.43 13.57 47.52
N SER A 1143 -17.98 14.60 46.87
CA SER A 1143 -18.81 14.47 45.65
C SER A 1143 -17.99 14.10 44.41
N ALA A 1144 -16.69 14.40 44.43
CA ALA A 1144 -15.75 14.07 43.36
C ALA A 1144 -15.15 12.66 43.46
N SER A 1145 -15.52 11.87 44.47
CA SER A 1145 -15.04 10.48 44.62
C SER A 1145 -15.45 9.61 43.42
N ARG A 1146 -14.58 8.68 43.06
CA ARG A 1146 -14.79 7.74 41.94
C ARG A 1146 -14.48 6.33 42.40
N ILE A 1147 -15.20 5.35 41.87
CA ILE A 1147 -15.04 3.94 42.22
C ILE A 1147 -14.94 3.14 40.93
N VAL A 1148 -14.02 2.19 40.91
CA VAL A 1148 -13.90 1.20 39.83
C VAL A 1148 -13.72 -0.19 40.43
N GLU A 1149 -14.48 -1.14 39.91
CA GLU A 1149 -14.58 -2.52 40.45
C GLU A 1149 -14.16 -3.58 39.42
N LYS A 1150 -13.74 -3.13 38.24
CA LYS A 1150 -13.37 -3.99 37.11
C LYS A 1150 -12.19 -3.39 36.37
N TYR A 1151 -11.29 -4.27 35.94
CA TYR A 1151 -10.14 -3.89 35.11
C TYR A 1151 -10.58 -3.29 33.76
N PRO A 1152 -9.91 -2.27 33.21
CA PRO A 1152 -8.77 -1.57 33.81
C PRO A 1152 -9.17 -0.64 34.96
N TYR A 1153 -8.34 -0.59 36.01
CA TYR A 1153 -8.61 0.21 37.21
C TYR A 1153 -8.16 1.66 36.98
N GLU A 1154 -9.09 2.44 36.46
CA GLU A 1154 -8.88 3.81 36.00
C GLU A 1154 -9.95 4.73 36.60
N LEU A 1155 -9.52 5.88 37.13
CA LEU A 1155 -10.41 6.86 37.78
C LEU A 1155 -10.13 8.25 37.20
N GLY A 1156 -11.10 8.80 36.49
CA GLY A 1156 -11.05 10.14 35.90
C GLY A 1156 -11.98 11.13 36.62
N VAL A 1157 -11.50 12.36 36.83
CA VAL A 1157 -12.29 13.48 37.39
C VAL A 1157 -12.13 14.69 36.48
N TYR A 1158 -13.25 15.12 35.90
CA TYR A 1158 -13.38 16.36 35.15
C TYR A 1158 -14.77 16.96 35.38
N PRO A 1159 -14.89 18.27 35.60
CA PRO A 1159 -13.79 19.23 35.72
C PRO A 1159 -13.18 19.26 37.13
N TRP A 1160 -11.92 19.67 37.22
CA TRP A 1160 -11.23 20.02 38.47
C TRP A 1160 -10.80 21.50 38.44
N PRO A 1161 -10.96 22.28 39.53
CA PRO A 1161 -10.58 23.69 39.54
C PRO A 1161 -9.05 23.90 39.38
N VAL A 1162 -8.66 24.90 38.59
CA VAL A 1162 -7.26 25.13 38.17
C VAL A 1162 -6.33 25.55 39.32
N GLU A 1163 -6.91 26.21 40.32
CA GLU A 1163 -6.26 26.74 41.52
C GLU A 1163 -6.25 25.75 42.69
N LYS A 1164 -7.20 24.81 42.72
CA LYS A 1164 -7.33 23.86 43.82
C LYS A 1164 -6.28 22.76 43.68
N THR A 1165 -5.44 22.59 44.70
CA THR A 1165 -4.56 21.42 44.81
C THR A 1165 -5.38 20.14 44.92
N ALA A 1166 -5.07 19.13 44.10
CA ALA A 1166 -5.73 17.83 44.17
C ALA A 1166 -5.00 16.94 45.17
N SER A 1167 -5.52 16.89 46.40
CA SER A 1167 -5.05 15.94 47.43
C SER A 1167 -5.97 14.73 47.48
N PHE A 1168 -5.40 13.52 47.39
CA PHE A 1168 -6.20 12.30 47.28
C PHE A 1168 -5.57 11.08 47.95
N ARG A 1169 -6.40 10.08 48.25
CA ARG A 1169 -6.00 8.73 48.67
C ARG A 1169 -6.73 7.69 47.84
N LEU A 1170 -6.13 6.51 47.70
CA LEU A 1170 -6.81 5.34 47.16
C LEU A 1170 -7.19 4.39 48.30
N LYS A 1171 -8.46 4.01 48.33
CA LYS A 1171 -8.97 2.94 49.17
C LYS A 1171 -9.22 1.71 48.32
N ILE A 1172 -8.47 0.65 48.59
CA ILE A 1172 -8.54 -0.63 47.87
C ILE A 1172 -9.22 -1.63 48.79
N THR A 1173 -10.33 -2.20 48.33
CA THR A 1173 -11.05 -3.27 49.03
C THR A 1173 -10.96 -4.53 48.19
N THR A 1174 -10.29 -5.56 48.67
CA THR A 1174 -10.18 -6.85 47.98
C THR A 1174 -11.49 -7.65 48.09
N PRO A 1175 -11.69 -8.70 47.25
CA PRO A 1175 -12.93 -9.48 47.24
C PRO A 1175 -13.27 -10.12 48.60
N ASP A 1176 -12.28 -10.43 49.43
CA ASP A 1176 -12.41 -10.96 50.79
C ASP A 1176 -12.81 -9.88 51.84
N GLY A 1177 -12.99 -8.63 51.42
CA GLY A 1177 -13.39 -7.51 52.26
C GLY A 1177 -12.24 -6.77 52.96
N LYS A 1178 -10.98 -7.18 52.77
CA LYS A 1178 -9.82 -6.47 53.35
C LYS A 1178 -9.66 -5.09 52.71
N LYS A 1179 -9.47 -4.07 53.54
CA LYS A 1179 -9.37 -2.66 53.12
C LYS A 1179 -7.96 -2.14 53.37
N THR A 1180 -7.34 -1.59 52.34
CA THR A 1180 -6.05 -0.89 52.39
C THR A 1180 -6.26 0.55 51.95
N MET A 1181 -5.67 1.51 52.67
CA MET A 1181 -5.67 2.92 52.32
C MET A 1181 -4.23 3.35 52.03
N THR A 1182 -4.03 4.12 50.98
CA THR A 1182 -2.71 4.73 50.71
C THR A 1182 -2.47 5.95 51.59
N ASP A 1183 -1.20 6.36 51.70
CA ASP A 1183 -0.84 7.70 52.14
C ASP A 1183 -1.44 8.77 51.20
N PRO A 1184 -1.63 10.02 51.66
CA PRO A 1184 -2.13 11.11 50.82
C PRO A 1184 -1.11 11.49 49.74
N PHE A 1185 -1.60 11.58 48.50
CA PHE A 1185 -0.88 12.11 47.35
C PHE A 1185 -1.38 13.52 47.04
N SER A 1186 -0.54 14.33 46.37
CA SER A 1186 -0.90 15.69 46.00
C SER A 1186 -0.41 16.05 44.60
N LEU A 1187 -1.30 16.63 43.79
CA LEU A 1187 -1.00 17.22 42.49
C LEU A 1187 -1.33 18.72 42.55
N PRO A 1188 -0.31 19.59 42.74
CA PRO A 1188 -0.53 21.03 42.94
C PRO A 1188 -1.19 21.69 41.73
N GLY A 1189 -1.97 22.74 41.98
CA GLY A 1189 -2.53 23.61 40.95
C GLY A 1189 -1.61 24.79 40.65
N GLY A 1190 -2.05 25.67 39.76
CA GLY A 1190 -1.39 26.96 39.49
C GLY A 1190 -2.13 28.13 40.16
N SER A 1191 -1.56 29.33 40.15
CA SER A 1191 -2.33 30.54 40.46
C SER A 1191 -3.18 30.95 39.25
N ALA A 1192 -4.46 31.29 39.49
CA ALA A 1192 -5.28 31.97 38.49
C ALA A 1192 -4.63 33.32 38.15
N ARG A 1193 -4.64 33.69 36.86
CA ARG A 1193 -4.21 35.02 36.39
C ARG A 1193 -5.43 35.87 36.09
#